data_AF-A0A8H3VEC1-F1
#
_entry.id   AF-A0A8H3VEC1-F1
#
_cell.length_a   1.000
_cell.length_b   1.000
_cell.length_c   1.000
_cell.angle_alpha   90.00
_cell.angle_beta   90.00
_cell.angle_gamma   90.00
#
_symmetry.space_group_name_H-M   'P 1'
#
loop_
_entity.id
_entity.type
_entity.pdbx_description
1 polymer ?
#
loop_
_entity_poly.entity_id
_entity_poly.type
_entity_poly.pdbx_seq_one_letter_code
_entity_poly.pdbx_strand_id
1 'polypeptide(L)'
;MASLPAAPSAGVLPVIPGSHDFTSIVSRWAALVLCEDFSKLQNCASSVPTQKADGFHLLPIAQNLQSTNPDIEKLPGYKVGIIGSGAAGMFTAMIFDYLNDKFEGLNVEYEILEADDKVGGRLFTYKFPEKDPEYPIGPHDYYDVGAMRFPNSKVMARTFELFKVLEMDFVPEPESEEEVKNYDPKPGNLIQYYMRGINQPVLFNGVQVVQKEALKDIFEPPMSADTFGIPHIPADVRNKGAGDLSGDPIKKVLDVYTKEGAQAFWDELRDKVDPYSARQYLAKEASYDYNTIEMIETLDFGNRWYDQAASEMVLESLDFDAGQGWWCVEGGASQIALRMKKMVKAQTAFELGKAVTAISYKDPTDRKKLEVTVEGESTIRTYDAVFNSATLAAQQHMQLEGLKLNWGTKCAIRNLGYGASCKVGVRFKTLWWKQNGLNITKGGVGKTDLPIHFCVYPSYNVHDSADKPGVLLVSYTWSQEASRIGALISNNSPSDEKKLRAVITHDLARLHAKTDDKDEADYKRLYKIIDDQWLDHYAYNWYENPRMAGAFAYFGPQQFSNLYNDVTASDGRYMIIGEATSAHHAWVVGALESAVRGVYQFLCTATESAPPEAAVWKAYNAYNNREIPGPFGPIPEEWNRPKDVRLPRDYSKDDRKKIGENIVPVGELLRMGILMEQIRLRQGVDVIIPDQISENDVTAILGEIPESVQPSVPVSVAA
;
A
#
# COMPACT_ATOMS: atom_id res chain seq x y z
N MET A 1 -35.50 -42.83 -17.33
CA MET A 1 -36.55 -42.50 -16.33
C MET A 1 -35.96 -41.42 -15.43
N ALA A 2 -36.44 -40.20 -15.28
CA ALA A 2 -37.53 -39.45 -15.90
C ALA A 2 -37.03 -38.02 -16.16
N SER A 3 -37.64 -37.39 -17.17
CA SER A 3 -37.43 -36.04 -17.66
C SER A 3 -37.86 -34.95 -16.67
N LEU A 4 -37.17 -33.81 -16.70
CA LEU A 4 -37.67 -32.51 -16.23
C LEU A 4 -39.10 -32.21 -16.73
N PRO A 5 -39.87 -31.44 -15.95
CA PRO A 5 -40.60 -30.34 -16.57
C PRO A 5 -40.49 -29.01 -15.82
N ALA A 6 -40.76 -27.96 -16.58
CA ALA A 6 -40.59 -26.54 -16.33
C ALA A 6 -41.54 -25.94 -15.27
N ALA A 7 -41.19 -24.72 -14.86
CA ALA A 7 -41.97 -23.84 -14.00
C ALA A 7 -43.37 -23.50 -14.56
N PRO A 8 -44.34 -23.20 -13.67
CA PRO A 8 -45.46 -22.33 -14.01
C PRO A 8 -45.54 -21.07 -13.10
N SER A 9 -45.47 -19.93 -13.78
CA SER A 9 -46.30 -18.71 -13.70
C SER A 9 -46.92 -18.25 -12.38
N ALA A 10 -46.72 -16.95 -12.13
CA ALA A 10 -47.51 -16.09 -11.26
C ALA A 10 -49.02 -16.24 -11.46
N GLY A 11 -49.74 -16.40 -10.35
CA GLY A 11 -51.20 -16.36 -10.27
C GLY A 11 -51.62 -15.69 -8.97
N VAL A 12 -52.26 -14.52 -9.09
CA VAL A 12 -52.90 -13.76 -8.02
C VAL A 12 -54.05 -14.58 -7.42
N LEU A 13 -54.15 -14.65 -6.09
CA LEU A 13 -55.35 -15.11 -5.37
C LEU A 13 -55.68 -14.18 -4.19
N PRO A 14 -56.97 -14.12 -3.79
CA PRO A 14 -57.67 -12.88 -3.43
C PRO A 14 -57.69 -12.60 -1.92
N VAL A 15 -57.91 -11.33 -1.59
CA VAL A 15 -58.25 -10.84 -0.25
C VAL A 15 -59.66 -11.31 0.11
N ILE A 16 -59.82 -11.94 1.28
CA ILE A 16 -61.09 -12.04 2.00
C ILE A 16 -60.86 -11.59 3.46
N PRO A 17 -61.79 -10.82 4.06
CA PRO A 17 -61.52 -9.90 5.17
C PRO A 17 -62.01 -10.40 6.53
N GLY A 18 -61.51 -9.77 7.61
CA GLY A 18 -62.21 -9.73 8.90
C GLY A 18 -61.63 -10.60 10.02
N SER A 19 -60.42 -10.30 10.46
CA SER A 19 -60.13 -10.21 11.90
C SER A 19 -59.21 -9.00 12.08
N HIS A 20 -59.84 -7.84 12.27
CA HIS A 20 -59.14 -6.63 12.68
C HIS A 20 -58.79 -6.78 14.16
N ASP A 21 -57.77 -7.59 14.42
CA ASP A 21 -57.07 -7.54 15.70
C ASP A 21 -56.31 -6.20 15.67
N PHE A 22 -56.91 -5.17 16.28
CA PHE A 22 -56.39 -3.80 16.27
C PHE A 22 -54.93 -3.76 16.77
N THR A 23 -54.56 -4.71 17.63
CA THR A 23 -53.22 -4.98 18.13
C THR A 23 -52.24 -5.37 17.03
N SER A 24 -52.65 -6.20 16.05
CA SER A 24 -51.83 -6.52 14.86
C SER A 24 -51.60 -5.32 13.94
N ILE A 25 -52.58 -4.42 13.83
CA ILE A 25 -52.43 -3.19 13.05
C ILE A 25 -51.48 -2.24 13.77
N VAL A 26 -51.59 -2.07 15.10
CA VAL A 26 -50.71 -1.19 15.87
C VAL A 26 -49.27 -1.72 15.85
N SER A 27 -49.05 -3.03 16.02
CA SER A 27 -47.70 -3.61 15.92
C SER A 27 -47.13 -3.53 14.50
N ARG A 28 -47.94 -3.77 13.46
CA ARG A 28 -47.52 -3.57 12.06
C ARG A 28 -47.25 -2.12 11.75
N TRP A 29 -48.05 -1.19 12.28
CA TRP A 29 -47.87 0.24 12.09
C TRP A 29 -46.66 0.74 12.87
N ALA A 30 -46.41 0.27 14.09
CA ALA A 30 -45.20 0.58 14.85
C ALA A 30 -43.95 0.01 14.17
N ALA A 31 -44.00 -1.21 13.62
CA ALA A 31 -42.91 -1.78 12.83
C ALA A 31 -42.69 -1.04 11.51
N LEU A 32 -43.77 -0.66 10.81
CA LEU A 32 -43.70 0.17 9.60
C LEU A 32 -43.18 1.56 9.91
N VAL A 33 -43.58 2.17 11.03
CA VAL A 33 -43.09 3.47 11.48
C VAL A 33 -41.66 3.37 11.96
N LEU A 34 -41.25 2.30 12.64
CA LEU A 34 -39.84 2.09 13.01
C LEU A 34 -38.97 1.76 11.79
N CYS A 35 -39.47 1.02 10.80
CA CYS A 35 -38.78 0.75 9.54
C CYS A 35 -38.78 1.98 8.62
N GLU A 36 -39.86 2.74 8.59
CA GLU A 36 -39.94 4.02 7.87
C GLU A 36 -39.12 5.07 8.57
N ASP A 37 -39.10 5.15 9.89
CA ASP A 37 -38.29 6.09 10.65
C ASP A 37 -36.84 5.64 10.64
N PHE A 38 -36.52 4.36 10.70
CA PHE A 38 -35.16 3.88 10.44
C PHE A 38 -34.78 4.16 8.99
N SER A 39 -35.66 3.94 8.01
CA SER A 39 -35.39 4.26 6.61
C SER A 39 -35.36 5.76 6.36
N LYS A 40 -36.14 6.57 7.08
CA LYS A 40 -36.14 8.04 7.01
C LYS A 40 -34.95 8.59 7.75
N LEU A 41 -34.51 7.97 8.84
CA LEU A 41 -33.28 8.28 9.56
C LEU A 41 -32.06 7.81 8.79
N GLN A 42 -32.14 6.72 8.05
CA GLN A 42 -31.14 6.21 7.14
C GLN A 42 -31.18 6.97 5.81
N ASN A 43 -32.33 7.52 5.41
CA ASN A 43 -32.51 8.52 4.34
C ASN A 43 -32.09 9.91 4.78
N CYS A 44 -32.19 10.23 6.08
CA CYS A 44 -31.68 11.45 6.68
C CYS A 44 -30.18 11.33 6.93
N ALA A 45 -29.70 10.11 7.25
CA ALA A 45 -28.28 9.75 7.34
C ALA A 45 -27.66 9.56 5.95
N SER A 46 -28.42 9.20 4.93
CA SER A 46 -28.00 9.27 3.52
C SER A 46 -28.34 10.63 2.88
N SER A 47 -29.05 11.49 3.61
CA SER A 47 -29.03 12.95 3.45
C SER A 47 -27.93 13.61 4.28
N VAL A 48 -27.08 12.84 4.98
CA VAL A 48 -25.69 13.28 5.14
C VAL A 48 -25.15 13.31 3.72
N PRO A 49 -24.77 14.48 3.21
CA PRO A 49 -24.46 14.62 1.80
C PRO A 49 -23.30 13.69 1.44
N THR A 50 -23.60 12.59 0.76
CA THR A 50 -22.67 12.02 -0.23
C THR A 50 -22.46 13.14 -1.23
N GLN A 51 -21.35 13.89 -1.10
CA GLN A 51 -21.07 14.99 -1.99
C GLN A 51 -20.97 14.44 -3.42
N LYS A 52 -22.06 14.60 -4.18
CA LYS A 52 -22.00 14.70 -5.62
C LYS A 52 -21.06 15.86 -5.92
N ALA A 53 -19.94 15.51 -6.55
CA ALA A 53 -19.16 16.45 -7.31
C ALA A 53 -20.06 16.99 -8.42
N ASP A 54 -20.46 18.25 -8.31
CA ASP A 54 -20.77 19.14 -9.43
C ASP A 54 -21.12 20.54 -8.90
N GLY A 55 -20.63 21.57 -9.59
CA GLY A 55 -21.21 22.92 -9.53
C GLY A 55 -20.34 23.99 -8.87
N PHE A 56 -19.71 24.78 -9.74
CA PHE A 56 -19.06 26.07 -9.54
C PHE A 56 -19.72 27.02 -8.52
N HIS A 57 -18.91 27.76 -7.77
CA HIS A 57 -18.93 29.23 -7.76
C HIS A 57 -17.63 29.80 -7.16
N LEU A 58 -17.32 31.01 -7.62
CA LEU A 58 -16.01 31.66 -7.64
C LEU A 58 -15.48 32.00 -6.24
N LEU A 59 -14.14 31.91 -6.10
CA LEU A 59 -13.36 32.57 -5.07
C LEU A 59 -13.79 34.04 -4.94
N PRO A 60 -13.82 34.64 -3.73
CA PRO A 60 -13.67 36.08 -3.63
C PRO A 60 -12.32 36.43 -4.27
N ILE A 61 -12.36 37.19 -5.36
CA ILE A 61 -11.21 37.95 -5.81
C ILE A 61 -10.78 38.79 -4.61
N ALA A 62 -9.56 38.55 -4.11
CA ALA A 62 -8.95 39.39 -3.10
C ALA A 62 -8.97 40.84 -3.63
N GLN A 63 -9.81 41.68 -3.02
CA GLN A 63 -9.70 43.11 -3.21
C GLN A 63 -8.36 43.53 -2.60
N ASN A 64 -7.55 44.20 -3.43
CA ASN A 64 -6.30 44.85 -3.08
C ASN A 64 -6.37 45.51 -1.69
N LEU A 65 -5.79 44.87 -0.69
CA LEU A 65 -5.33 45.52 0.53
C LEU A 65 -3.81 45.49 0.49
N GLN A 66 -3.23 46.50 -0.17
CA GLN A 66 -1.85 46.87 0.07
C GLN A 66 -1.78 47.49 1.46
N SER A 67 -1.33 46.73 2.46
CA SER A 67 -0.72 47.29 3.65
C SER A 67 0.70 46.78 3.75
N THR A 68 1.66 47.60 3.33
CA THR A 68 3.08 47.38 3.59
C THR A 68 3.35 47.67 5.06
N ASN A 69 3.42 46.64 5.91
CA ASN A 69 3.85 46.81 7.30
C ASN A 69 5.26 46.22 7.50
N PRO A 70 6.29 47.01 7.86
CA PRO A 70 7.69 46.55 7.94
C PRO A 70 7.99 45.43 8.96
N ASP A 71 7.05 45.09 9.85
CA ASP A 71 7.23 44.07 10.89
C ASP A 71 6.95 42.61 10.44
N ILE A 72 6.65 42.39 9.15
CA ILE A 72 6.40 41.07 8.56
C ILE A 72 7.63 40.13 8.64
N GLU A 73 8.83 40.67 8.86
CA GLU A 73 10.08 39.89 8.95
C GLU A 73 10.26 39.07 10.25
N LYS A 74 9.32 39.13 11.21
CA LYS A 74 9.44 38.42 12.51
C LYS A 74 8.22 37.57 12.87
N LEU A 75 7.58 36.92 11.90
CA LEU A 75 6.69 35.82 12.24
C LEU A 75 7.53 34.69 12.88
N PRO A 76 7.12 34.12 14.03
CA PRO A 76 7.82 32.99 14.59
C PRO A 76 7.82 31.84 13.57
N GLY A 77 8.97 31.18 13.41
CA GLY A 77 9.10 29.99 12.59
C GLY A 77 8.21 28.86 13.07
N TYR A 78 8.19 27.76 12.31
CA TYR A 78 7.39 26.57 12.64
C TYR A 78 8.28 25.49 13.22
N LYS A 79 7.84 24.80 14.28
CA LYS A 79 8.53 23.61 14.77
C LYS A 79 7.71 22.36 14.41
N VAL A 80 8.22 21.48 13.56
CA VAL A 80 7.50 20.28 13.11
C VAL A 80 8.14 19.00 13.65
N GLY A 81 7.30 18.01 13.98
CA GLY A 81 7.75 16.67 14.36
C GLY A 81 7.63 15.73 13.17
N ILE A 82 8.66 14.94 12.90
CA ILE A 82 8.66 13.91 11.86
C ILE A 82 8.83 12.55 12.55
N ILE A 83 7.83 11.70 12.47
CA ILE A 83 7.84 10.38 13.11
C ILE A 83 8.32 9.34 12.08
N GLY A 84 9.47 8.73 12.35
CA GLY A 84 10.16 7.80 11.46
C GLY A 84 11.18 8.48 10.55
N SER A 85 12.34 7.83 10.40
CA SER A 85 13.46 8.21 9.53
C SER A 85 13.59 7.27 8.33
N GLY A 86 12.47 6.73 7.86
CA GLY A 86 12.37 6.08 6.55
C GLY A 86 12.44 7.09 5.39
N ALA A 87 12.25 6.60 4.17
CA ALA A 87 12.31 7.45 2.96
C ALA A 87 11.40 8.68 3.05
N ALA A 88 10.12 8.51 3.43
CA ALA A 88 9.17 9.62 3.54
C ALA A 88 9.60 10.68 4.57
N GLY A 89 9.95 10.27 5.79
CA GLY A 89 10.32 11.20 6.87
C GLY A 89 11.61 11.98 6.57
N MET A 90 12.66 11.30 6.09
CA MET A 90 13.89 11.99 5.69
C MET A 90 13.66 12.91 4.48
N PHE A 91 12.80 12.49 3.54
CA PHE A 91 12.49 13.34 2.39
C PHE A 91 11.70 14.59 2.78
N THR A 92 10.78 14.49 3.76
CA THR A 92 10.11 15.67 4.35
C THR A 92 11.12 16.68 4.91
N ALA A 93 12.14 16.22 5.65
CA ALA A 93 13.19 17.10 6.16
C ALA A 93 13.99 17.77 5.03
N MET A 94 14.36 17.02 3.99
CA MET A 94 15.04 17.56 2.81
C MET A 94 14.18 18.59 2.05
N ILE A 95 12.86 18.39 1.95
CA ILE A 95 11.95 19.37 1.37
C ILE A 95 11.98 20.66 2.20
N PHE A 96 11.92 20.57 3.53
CA PHE A 96 11.98 21.76 4.38
C PHE A 96 13.31 22.51 4.28
N ASP A 97 14.44 21.79 4.21
CA ASP A 97 15.75 22.41 3.95
C ASP A 97 15.74 23.21 2.63
N TYR A 98 15.23 22.61 1.56
CA TYR A 98 15.11 23.28 0.27
C TYR A 98 14.17 24.50 0.31
N LEU A 99 13.02 24.38 0.98
CA LEU A 99 12.06 25.49 1.07
C LEU A 99 12.58 26.64 1.94
N ASN A 100 13.27 26.34 3.04
CA ASN A 100 13.92 27.35 3.88
C ASN A 100 14.99 28.13 3.11
N ASP A 101 15.77 27.45 2.26
CA ASP A 101 16.75 28.12 1.39
C ASP A 101 16.10 29.01 0.33
N LYS A 102 15.00 28.52 -0.27
CA LYS A 102 14.34 29.20 -1.39
C LYS A 102 13.46 30.37 -0.93
N PHE A 103 12.88 30.29 0.26
CA PHE A 103 11.91 31.25 0.78
C PHE A 103 12.38 31.82 2.12
N GLU A 104 13.20 32.87 2.04
CA GLU A 104 13.68 33.61 3.21
C GLU A 104 12.53 34.01 4.15
N GLY A 105 12.68 33.69 5.44
CA GLY A 105 11.67 33.92 6.47
C GLY A 105 10.66 32.78 6.68
N LEU A 106 10.75 31.65 5.96
CA LEU A 106 9.88 30.50 6.18
C LEU A 106 10.19 29.79 7.52
N ASN A 107 11.48 29.62 7.83
CA ASN A 107 11.99 29.17 9.13
C ASN A 107 11.27 27.93 9.71
N VAL A 108 11.16 26.84 8.95
CA VAL A 108 10.69 25.55 9.50
C VAL A 108 11.85 24.80 10.16
N GLU A 109 11.78 24.66 11.47
CA GLU A 109 12.61 23.75 12.25
C GLU A 109 11.92 22.38 12.37
N TYR A 110 12.68 21.30 12.33
CA TYR A 110 12.14 19.94 12.42
C TYR A 110 12.94 19.08 13.40
N GLU A 111 12.27 18.06 13.94
CA GLU A 111 12.87 16.99 14.74
C GLU A 111 12.36 15.64 14.21
N ILE A 112 13.28 14.69 14.03
CA ILE A 112 13.00 13.37 13.45
C ILE A 112 13.12 12.32 14.56
N LEU A 113 12.00 11.70 14.93
CA LEU A 113 11.94 10.67 15.98
C LEU A 113 11.90 9.29 15.33
N GLU A 114 12.98 8.53 15.45
CA GLU A 114 13.10 7.18 14.90
C GLU A 114 13.05 6.15 16.02
N ALA A 115 12.22 5.11 15.88
CA ALA A 115 12.08 4.07 16.87
C ALA A 115 13.31 3.13 16.91
N ASP A 116 13.94 2.88 15.77
CA ASP A 116 15.17 2.10 15.65
C ASP A 116 16.42 2.92 16.02
N ASP A 117 17.54 2.22 16.24
CA ASP A 117 18.86 2.82 16.48
C ASP A 117 19.58 3.26 15.18
N LYS A 118 18.90 3.11 14.04
CA LYS A 118 19.41 3.41 12.69
C LYS A 118 18.31 3.99 11.81
N VAL A 119 18.73 4.69 10.75
CA VAL A 119 17.81 5.25 9.74
C VAL A 119 17.48 4.25 8.63
N GLY A 120 16.42 4.55 7.87
CA GLY A 120 16.13 3.93 6.58
C GLY A 120 14.86 3.10 6.53
N GLY A 121 14.42 2.53 7.66
CA GLY A 121 13.21 1.68 7.72
C GLY A 121 13.25 0.55 6.67
N ARG A 122 12.37 0.60 5.67
CA ARG A 122 12.30 -0.38 4.58
C ARG A 122 13.39 -0.25 3.49
N LEU A 123 14.27 0.76 3.59
CA LEU A 123 15.53 0.81 2.85
C LEU A 123 16.62 0.05 3.61
N PHE A 124 16.48 -1.27 3.68
CA PHE A 124 17.32 -2.13 4.52
C PHE A 124 18.14 -3.13 3.69
N THR A 125 19.45 -2.93 3.72
CA THR A 125 20.48 -3.86 3.23
C THR A 125 21.07 -4.62 4.42
N TYR A 126 21.07 -5.95 4.35
CA TYR A 126 21.81 -6.78 5.29
C TYR A 126 23.18 -7.12 4.70
N LYS A 127 24.25 -6.74 5.41
CA LYS A 127 25.63 -7.08 5.06
C LYS A 127 26.09 -8.25 5.94
N PHE A 128 26.58 -9.32 5.34
CA PHE A 128 27.05 -10.46 6.09
C PHE A 128 28.33 -10.11 6.85
N PRO A 129 28.44 -10.45 8.15
CA PRO A 129 29.67 -10.23 8.90
C PRO A 129 30.73 -11.28 8.54
N GLU A 130 32.01 -10.91 8.67
CA GLU A 130 33.10 -11.86 8.53
C GLU A 130 33.11 -12.78 9.76
N LYS A 131 32.77 -14.05 9.57
CA LYS A 131 32.74 -15.07 10.64
C LYS A 131 33.87 -16.09 10.53
N ASP A 132 34.39 -16.30 9.32
CA ASP A 132 35.39 -17.32 9.02
C ASP A 132 36.48 -16.75 8.11
N PRO A 133 37.75 -16.65 8.58
CA PRO A 133 38.87 -16.19 7.77
C PRO A 133 39.17 -17.05 6.54
N GLU A 134 38.73 -18.32 6.51
CA GLU A 134 38.85 -19.18 5.32
C GLU A 134 37.98 -18.66 4.16
N TYR A 135 36.85 -18.04 4.49
CA TYR A 135 35.89 -17.47 3.55
C TYR A 135 35.68 -15.99 3.84
N PRO A 136 36.68 -15.13 3.51
CA PRO A 136 36.62 -13.69 3.76
C PRO A 136 35.48 -13.04 2.99
N ILE A 137 35.10 -11.83 3.40
CA ILE A 137 34.05 -11.05 2.75
C ILE A 137 34.37 -10.85 1.27
N GLY A 138 33.48 -11.32 0.40
CA GLY A 138 33.52 -11.13 -1.04
C GLY A 138 33.14 -9.69 -1.44
N PRO A 139 33.29 -9.32 -2.73
CA PRO A 139 32.99 -7.97 -3.21
C PRO A 139 31.56 -7.51 -2.89
N HIS A 140 30.58 -8.40 -3.02
CA HIS A 140 29.16 -8.11 -2.79
C HIS A 140 28.49 -9.07 -1.80
N ASP A 141 29.02 -9.13 -0.57
CA ASP A 141 28.51 -9.98 0.52
C ASP A 141 27.33 -9.34 1.28
N TYR A 142 26.29 -8.95 0.53
CA TYR A 142 25.07 -8.36 1.07
C TYR A 142 23.84 -8.77 0.26
N TYR A 143 22.65 -8.53 0.81
CA TYR A 143 21.42 -8.47 0.01
C TYR A 143 20.46 -7.42 0.57
N ASP A 144 19.54 -6.96 -0.27
CA ASP A 144 18.49 -6.03 0.14
C ASP A 144 17.27 -6.77 0.69
N VAL A 145 17.04 -6.60 1.99
CA VAL A 145 15.88 -7.10 2.73
C VAL A 145 14.61 -6.39 2.26
N GLY A 146 14.71 -5.08 1.99
CA GLY A 146 13.62 -4.23 1.54
C GLY A 146 13.68 -3.90 0.05
N ALA A 147 13.62 -2.61 -0.30
CA ALA A 147 13.74 -2.15 -1.68
C ALA A 147 15.08 -2.59 -2.29
N MET A 148 15.09 -3.03 -3.55
CA MET A 148 16.29 -3.61 -4.18
C MET A 148 16.46 -3.27 -5.67
N ARG A 149 15.42 -2.72 -6.31
CA ARG A 149 15.37 -2.47 -7.75
C ARG A 149 14.49 -1.25 -8.04
N PHE A 150 14.83 -0.51 -9.08
CA PHE A 150 14.26 0.80 -9.41
C PHE A 150 14.08 0.88 -10.93
N PRO A 151 12.84 0.83 -11.45
CA PRO A 151 12.57 0.94 -12.88
C PRO A 151 12.67 2.40 -13.32
N ASN A 152 13.48 2.72 -14.32
CA ASN A 152 13.61 4.09 -14.81
C ASN A 152 12.47 4.43 -15.77
N SER A 153 11.47 5.14 -15.25
CA SER A 153 10.23 5.47 -15.96
C SER A 153 9.69 6.84 -15.55
N LYS A 154 8.59 7.27 -16.21
CA LYS A 154 7.91 8.53 -15.86
C LYS A 154 7.32 8.49 -14.45
N VAL A 155 6.75 7.35 -14.06
CA VAL A 155 6.16 7.14 -12.73
C VAL A 155 7.25 7.24 -11.66
N MET A 156 8.42 6.67 -11.91
CA MET A 156 9.54 6.68 -10.96
C MET A 156 10.42 7.93 -11.04
N ALA A 157 10.07 8.93 -11.84
CA ALA A 157 10.92 10.08 -12.14
C ALA A 157 11.43 10.78 -10.88
N ARG A 158 10.56 11.01 -9.88
CA ARG A 158 10.95 11.64 -8.62
C ARG A 158 12.03 10.86 -7.86
N THR A 159 12.00 9.52 -7.91
CA THR A 159 13.03 8.68 -7.29
C THR A 159 14.38 8.87 -7.98
N PHE A 160 14.40 8.95 -9.31
CA PHE A 160 15.64 9.18 -10.06
C PHE A 160 16.14 10.63 -9.98
N GLU A 161 15.25 11.60 -9.80
CA GLU A 161 15.62 12.98 -9.46
C GLU A 161 16.20 13.07 -8.05
N LEU A 162 15.68 12.29 -7.09
CA LEU A 162 16.29 12.14 -5.78
C LEU A 162 17.69 11.55 -5.90
N PHE A 163 17.89 10.50 -6.70
CA PHE A 163 19.23 9.93 -6.91
C PHE A 163 20.25 10.96 -7.43
N LYS A 164 19.83 11.89 -8.30
CA LYS A 164 20.70 13.01 -8.73
C LYS A 164 21.07 13.93 -7.56
N VAL A 165 20.10 14.29 -6.71
CA VAL A 165 20.35 15.11 -5.50
C VAL A 165 21.26 14.38 -4.51
N LEU A 166 21.18 13.05 -4.45
CA LEU A 166 22.01 12.20 -3.59
C LEU A 166 23.37 11.86 -4.21
N GLU A 167 23.72 12.42 -5.36
CA GLU A 167 24.97 12.16 -6.10
C GLU A 167 25.17 10.65 -6.40
N MET A 168 24.09 9.97 -6.75
CA MET A 168 24.08 8.55 -7.09
C MET A 168 24.21 8.38 -8.60
N ASP A 169 25.46 8.28 -9.07
CA ASP A 169 25.78 8.22 -10.50
C ASP A 169 25.36 6.90 -11.16
N PHE A 170 24.89 6.99 -12.40
CA PHE A 170 24.69 5.83 -13.26
C PHE A 170 26.05 5.32 -13.76
N VAL A 171 26.30 4.04 -13.58
CA VAL A 171 27.49 3.37 -14.10
C VAL A 171 27.06 2.44 -15.25
N PRO A 172 27.43 2.76 -16.50
CA PRO A 172 27.12 1.92 -17.64
C PRO A 172 27.70 0.52 -17.50
N GLU A 173 26.97 -0.48 -18.00
CA GLU A 173 27.47 -1.86 -18.06
C GLU A 173 28.70 -1.94 -18.98
N PRO A 174 29.77 -2.67 -18.60
CA PRO A 174 30.94 -2.84 -19.46
C PRO A 174 30.59 -3.66 -20.71
N GLU A 175 31.08 -3.21 -21.87
CA GLU A 175 30.81 -3.83 -23.19
C GLU A 175 31.92 -4.82 -23.62
N SER A 176 33.04 -4.86 -22.90
CA SER A 176 34.17 -5.74 -23.21
C SER A 176 34.85 -6.32 -21.96
N GLU A 177 35.58 -7.44 -22.13
CA GLU A 177 36.35 -8.06 -21.03
C GLU A 177 37.39 -7.11 -20.42
N GLU A 178 37.93 -6.17 -21.20
CA GLU A 178 38.88 -5.19 -20.69
C GLU A 178 38.20 -4.10 -19.84
N GLU A 179 36.97 -3.72 -20.20
CA GLU A 179 36.17 -2.82 -19.38
C GLU A 179 35.73 -3.47 -18.07
N VAL A 180 35.40 -4.77 -18.10
CA VAL A 180 35.06 -5.54 -16.87
C VAL A 180 36.21 -5.51 -15.86
N LYS A 181 37.47 -5.60 -16.30
CA LYS A 181 38.64 -5.53 -15.39
C LYS A 181 38.77 -4.19 -14.66
N ASN A 182 38.23 -3.12 -15.26
CA ASN A 182 38.26 -1.77 -14.71
C ASN A 182 36.88 -1.34 -14.17
N TYR A 183 35.90 -2.26 -14.16
CA TYR A 183 34.55 -2.01 -13.68
C TYR A 183 34.52 -2.02 -12.15
N ASP A 184 34.47 -0.84 -11.54
CA ASP A 184 34.58 -0.64 -10.09
C ASP A 184 33.55 0.41 -9.62
N PRO A 185 32.23 0.11 -9.75
CA PRO A 185 31.19 1.00 -9.27
C PRO A 185 31.31 1.20 -7.75
N LYS A 186 31.01 2.42 -7.29
CA LYS A 186 31.15 2.77 -5.87
C LYS A 186 29.84 2.60 -5.12
N PRO A 187 29.86 2.29 -3.80
CA PRO A 187 28.65 2.24 -3.00
C PRO A 187 27.77 3.49 -3.17
N GLY A 188 26.52 3.26 -3.56
CA GLY A 188 25.53 4.28 -3.89
C GLY A 188 25.45 4.64 -5.37
N ASN A 189 26.31 4.10 -6.24
CA ASN A 189 26.10 4.19 -7.69
C ASN A 189 24.91 3.34 -8.13
N LEU A 190 24.30 3.73 -9.24
CA LEU A 190 23.22 3.00 -9.90
C LEU A 190 23.85 2.10 -10.97
N ILE A 191 23.64 0.80 -10.83
CA ILE A 191 24.10 -0.22 -11.78
C ILE A 191 22.91 -0.96 -12.38
N GLN A 192 23.12 -1.61 -13.52
CA GLN A 192 22.05 -2.30 -14.23
C GLN A 192 21.46 -3.42 -13.36
N TYR A 193 20.14 -3.44 -13.21
CA TYR A 193 19.41 -4.56 -12.64
C TYR A 193 18.85 -5.43 -13.78
N TYR A 194 19.17 -6.71 -13.75
CA TYR A 194 18.71 -7.69 -14.72
C TYR A 194 17.46 -8.39 -14.21
N MET A 195 16.28 -7.91 -14.64
CA MET A 195 15.01 -8.60 -14.39
C MET A 195 14.96 -9.99 -15.03
N ARG A 196 15.67 -10.15 -16.14
CA ARG A 196 15.77 -11.38 -16.92
C ARG A 196 17.23 -11.66 -17.23
N GLY A 197 17.62 -12.92 -17.14
CA GLY A 197 18.98 -13.39 -17.36
C GLY A 197 19.03 -14.57 -18.32
N ILE A 198 20.23 -15.10 -18.57
CA ILE A 198 20.40 -16.34 -19.32
C ILE A 198 20.18 -17.55 -18.41
N ASN A 199 19.71 -18.67 -18.98
CA ASN A 199 19.56 -19.95 -18.31
C ASN A 199 18.72 -19.93 -17.02
N GLN A 200 17.67 -19.11 -16.98
CA GLN A 200 16.85 -18.99 -15.77
C GLN A 200 16.00 -20.26 -15.58
N PRO A 201 16.13 -20.98 -14.45
CA PRO A 201 15.36 -22.16 -14.19
C PRO A 201 13.92 -21.80 -13.82
N VAL A 202 12.99 -22.59 -14.30
CA VAL A 202 11.58 -22.48 -13.97
C VAL A 202 11.03 -23.87 -13.68
N LEU A 203 10.33 -24.04 -12.57
CA LEU A 203 9.78 -25.32 -12.14
C LEU A 203 8.34 -25.15 -11.67
N PHE A 204 7.40 -25.70 -12.44
CA PHE A 204 5.99 -25.77 -12.06
C PHE A 204 5.44 -27.14 -12.36
N ASN A 205 4.54 -27.64 -11.51
CA ASN A 205 3.87 -28.94 -11.65
C ASN A 205 4.87 -30.10 -11.85
N GLY A 206 6.03 -30.03 -11.19
CA GLY A 206 7.09 -31.02 -11.32
C GLY A 206 7.77 -31.06 -12.70
N VAL A 207 7.55 -30.06 -13.55
CA VAL A 207 8.19 -29.91 -14.87
C VAL A 207 9.19 -28.76 -14.80
N GLN A 208 10.47 -29.09 -14.97
CA GLN A 208 11.55 -28.10 -15.00
C GLN A 208 11.87 -27.73 -16.44
N VAL A 209 11.94 -26.42 -16.69
CA VAL A 209 12.40 -25.86 -17.95
C VAL A 209 13.43 -24.76 -17.69
N VAL A 210 14.26 -24.50 -18.69
CA VAL A 210 15.25 -23.40 -18.64
C VAL A 210 14.88 -22.38 -19.70
N GLN A 211 14.72 -21.13 -19.29
CA GLN A 211 14.42 -20.02 -20.18
C GLN A 211 15.66 -19.64 -20.99
N LYS A 212 15.58 -19.81 -22.32
CA LYS A 212 16.72 -19.62 -23.24
C LYS A 212 16.85 -18.18 -23.75
N GLU A 213 15.73 -17.54 -24.08
CA GLU A 213 15.70 -16.22 -24.74
C GLU A 213 15.13 -15.09 -23.88
N ALA A 214 15.14 -15.23 -22.55
CA ALA A 214 14.51 -14.27 -21.63
C ALA A 214 15.02 -12.82 -21.79
N LEU A 215 16.18 -12.60 -22.43
CA LEU A 215 16.73 -11.27 -22.70
C LEU A 215 15.95 -10.46 -23.77
N LYS A 216 15.10 -11.09 -24.60
CA LYS A 216 14.33 -10.41 -25.66
C LYS A 216 12.87 -10.13 -25.30
N ASP A 217 12.55 -10.10 -24.01
CA ASP A 217 11.19 -10.07 -23.47
C ASP A 217 10.29 -11.26 -23.86
N ILE A 218 10.83 -12.27 -24.53
CA ILE A 218 10.13 -13.50 -24.91
C ILE A 218 10.54 -14.62 -23.94
N PHE A 219 9.55 -15.28 -23.33
CA PHE A 219 9.77 -16.53 -22.60
C PHE A 219 9.80 -17.69 -23.60
N GLU A 220 10.91 -18.42 -23.63
CA GLU A 220 11.08 -19.61 -24.44
C GLU A 220 11.66 -20.75 -23.57
N PRO A 221 10.84 -21.78 -23.24
CA PRO A 221 9.43 -21.96 -23.62
C PRO A 221 8.48 -20.94 -22.94
N PRO A 222 7.28 -20.70 -23.50
CA PRO A 222 6.31 -19.78 -22.92
C PRO A 222 5.85 -20.25 -21.53
N MET A 223 5.58 -19.31 -20.63
CA MET A 223 5.02 -19.59 -19.30
C MET A 223 3.53 -19.95 -19.42
N SER A 224 3.22 -21.17 -19.86
CA SER A 224 1.87 -21.60 -20.24
C SER A 224 1.49 -22.97 -19.65
N ALA A 225 0.20 -23.30 -19.70
CA ALA A 225 -0.30 -24.58 -19.24
C ALA A 225 0.30 -25.76 -20.02
N ASP A 226 0.51 -25.63 -21.33
CA ASP A 226 1.13 -26.68 -22.15
C ASP A 226 2.59 -26.94 -21.79
N THR A 227 3.35 -25.89 -21.46
CA THR A 227 4.76 -26.03 -21.05
C THR A 227 4.90 -26.85 -19.78
N PHE A 228 3.99 -26.66 -18.81
CA PHE A 228 4.07 -27.31 -17.49
C PHE A 228 3.05 -28.45 -17.30
N GLY A 229 2.31 -28.82 -18.35
CA GLY A 229 1.30 -29.88 -18.29
C GLY A 229 0.16 -29.62 -17.31
N ILE A 230 -0.25 -28.36 -17.12
CA ILE A 230 -1.33 -27.98 -16.21
C ILE A 230 -2.68 -28.44 -16.80
N PRO A 231 -3.45 -29.30 -16.10
CA PRO A 231 -4.68 -29.87 -16.65
C PRO A 231 -5.86 -28.89 -16.58
N HIS A 232 -6.94 -29.23 -17.26
CA HIS A 232 -8.23 -28.52 -17.19
C HIS A 232 -8.19 -27.03 -17.60
N ILE A 233 -7.28 -26.68 -18.50
CA ILE A 233 -7.18 -25.34 -19.12
C ILE A 233 -7.80 -25.37 -20.53
N PRO A 234 -8.66 -24.39 -20.89
CA PRO A 234 -9.27 -24.30 -22.22
C PRO A 234 -8.27 -24.25 -23.38
N ALA A 235 -8.64 -24.82 -24.53
CA ALA A 235 -7.74 -25.02 -25.66
C ALA A 235 -7.24 -23.73 -26.31
N ASP A 236 -8.00 -22.64 -26.19
CA ASP A 236 -7.72 -21.31 -26.75
C ASP A 236 -6.78 -20.46 -25.89
N VAL A 237 -6.49 -20.90 -24.66
CA VAL A 237 -5.57 -20.20 -23.73
C VAL A 237 -4.42 -21.06 -23.23
N ARG A 238 -4.51 -22.39 -23.28
CA ARG A 238 -3.50 -23.32 -22.73
C ARG A 238 -2.07 -23.16 -23.27
N ASN A 239 -1.89 -22.62 -24.47
CA ASN A 239 -0.59 -22.38 -25.08
C ASN A 239 -0.09 -20.93 -24.95
N LYS A 240 -0.91 -20.01 -24.42
CA LYS A 240 -0.57 -18.60 -24.25
C LYS A 240 0.23 -18.38 -22.97
N GLY A 241 1.12 -17.39 -22.99
CA GLY A 241 1.87 -16.99 -21.79
C GLY A 241 0.95 -16.37 -20.74
N ALA A 242 1.13 -16.75 -19.47
CA ALA A 242 0.34 -16.22 -18.36
C ALA A 242 0.36 -14.68 -18.30
N GLY A 243 1.54 -14.06 -18.46
CA GLY A 243 1.68 -12.61 -18.49
C GLY A 243 0.98 -11.92 -19.66
N ASP A 244 0.83 -12.59 -20.81
CA ASP A 244 0.07 -12.04 -21.94
C ASP A 244 -1.44 -12.06 -21.61
N LEU A 245 -1.91 -13.14 -20.98
CA LEU A 245 -3.32 -13.31 -20.61
C LEU A 245 -3.78 -12.29 -19.56
N SER A 246 -2.95 -11.98 -18.56
CA SER A 246 -3.21 -10.93 -17.54
C SER A 246 -3.01 -9.53 -18.11
N GLY A 247 -2.02 -9.35 -18.98
CA GLY A 247 -1.64 -8.06 -19.56
C GLY A 247 -2.70 -7.46 -20.48
N ASP A 248 -3.41 -8.28 -21.25
CA ASP A 248 -4.43 -7.81 -22.21
C ASP A 248 -5.58 -7.01 -21.54
N PRO A 249 -6.24 -7.51 -20.47
CA PRO A 249 -7.23 -6.73 -19.71
C PRO A 249 -6.65 -5.47 -19.07
N ILE A 250 -5.46 -5.55 -18.46
CA ILE A 250 -4.79 -4.40 -17.83
C ILE A 250 -4.53 -3.30 -18.86
N LYS A 251 -4.03 -3.69 -20.03
CA LYS A 251 -3.71 -2.76 -21.12
C LYS A 251 -4.91 -1.94 -21.56
N LYS A 252 -6.14 -2.49 -21.53
CA LYS A 252 -7.35 -1.74 -21.86
C LYS A 252 -7.54 -0.54 -20.93
N VAL A 253 -7.23 -0.69 -19.64
CA VAL A 253 -7.31 0.39 -18.64
C VAL A 253 -6.16 1.38 -18.83
N LEU A 254 -4.94 0.88 -19.03
CA LEU A 254 -3.76 1.74 -19.26
C LEU A 254 -3.91 2.59 -20.53
N ASP A 255 -4.53 2.04 -21.56
CA ASP A 255 -4.81 2.74 -22.81
C ASP A 255 -5.71 3.98 -22.58
N VAL A 256 -6.60 3.98 -21.58
CA VAL A 256 -7.42 5.16 -21.20
C VAL A 256 -6.52 6.33 -20.78
N TYR A 257 -5.47 6.08 -20.00
CA TYR A 257 -4.50 7.11 -19.63
C TYR A 257 -3.87 7.75 -20.87
N THR A 258 -3.45 6.92 -21.83
CA THR A 258 -2.77 7.40 -23.04
C THR A 258 -3.70 8.11 -24.03
N LYS A 259 -4.97 7.71 -24.10
CA LYS A 259 -5.94 8.20 -25.10
C LYS A 259 -6.80 9.34 -24.58
N GLU A 260 -7.14 9.32 -23.30
CA GLU A 260 -8.14 10.19 -22.67
C GLU A 260 -7.57 11.02 -21.49
N GLY A 261 -6.38 10.67 -20.99
CA GLY A 261 -5.65 11.42 -19.99
C GLY A 261 -5.86 10.94 -18.54
N ALA A 262 -5.12 11.55 -17.61
CA ALA A 262 -5.05 11.13 -16.21
C ALA A 262 -6.42 11.10 -15.51
N GLN A 263 -7.25 12.12 -15.72
CA GLN A 263 -8.57 12.19 -15.07
C GLN A 263 -9.47 11.01 -15.49
N ALA A 264 -9.55 10.74 -16.79
CA ALA A 264 -10.34 9.62 -17.32
C ALA A 264 -9.81 8.27 -16.83
N PHE A 265 -8.48 8.12 -16.75
CA PHE A 265 -7.86 6.91 -16.19
C PHE A 265 -8.24 6.69 -14.72
N TRP A 266 -8.14 7.72 -13.87
CA TRP A 266 -8.50 7.60 -12.46
C TRP A 266 -9.99 7.34 -12.25
N ASP A 267 -10.85 7.92 -13.10
CA ASP A 267 -12.29 7.64 -13.08
C ASP A 267 -12.58 6.19 -13.52
N GLU A 268 -11.92 5.70 -14.58
CA GLU A 268 -12.02 4.29 -15.01
C GLU A 268 -11.54 3.33 -13.93
N LEU A 269 -10.37 3.60 -13.35
CA LEU A 269 -9.77 2.77 -12.29
C LEU A 269 -10.71 2.68 -11.08
N ARG A 270 -11.22 3.82 -10.62
CA ARG A 270 -12.10 3.89 -9.45
C ARG A 270 -13.45 3.23 -9.69
N ASP A 271 -14.08 3.50 -10.84
CA ASP A 271 -15.48 3.17 -11.04
C ASP A 271 -15.67 1.79 -11.68
N LYS A 272 -14.69 1.30 -12.46
CA LYS A 272 -14.80 0.03 -13.19
C LYS A 272 -13.84 -1.07 -12.76
N VAL A 273 -12.71 -0.72 -12.13
CA VAL A 273 -11.66 -1.70 -11.78
C VAL A 273 -11.62 -1.97 -10.27
N ASP A 274 -11.45 -0.93 -9.45
CA ASP A 274 -11.34 -1.03 -7.99
C ASP A 274 -12.48 -1.78 -7.28
N PRO A 275 -13.74 -1.81 -7.78
CA PRO A 275 -14.80 -2.60 -7.16
C PRO A 275 -14.53 -4.12 -7.09
N TYR A 276 -13.57 -4.61 -7.86
CA TYR A 276 -13.29 -6.02 -8.04
C TYR A 276 -11.91 -6.41 -7.48
N SER A 277 -11.78 -7.65 -7.01
CA SER A 277 -10.46 -8.27 -6.95
C SER A 277 -9.92 -8.53 -8.36
N ALA A 278 -8.60 -8.68 -8.52
CA ALA A 278 -8.03 -9.02 -9.83
C ALA A 278 -8.66 -10.30 -10.43
N ARG A 279 -8.94 -11.30 -9.59
CA ARG A 279 -9.66 -12.52 -9.97
C ARG A 279 -11.06 -12.23 -10.49
N GLN A 280 -11.85 -11.41 -9.79
CA GLN A 280 -13.19 -11.02 -10.23
C GLN A 280 -13.14 -10.19 -11.51
N TYR A 281 -12.16 -9.31 -11.65
CA TYR A 281 -11.97 -8.47 -12.82
C TYR A 281 -11.61 -9.30 -14.06
N LEU A 282 -10.66 -10.23 -13.96
CA LEU A 282 -10.30 -11.14 -15.06
C LEU A 282 -11.47 -12.05 -15.46
N ALA A 283 -12.22 -12.58 -14.49
CA ALA A 283 -13.42 -13.36 -14.77
C ALA A 283 -14.48 -12.55 -15.53
N LYS A 284 -14.65 -11.27 -15.18
CA LYS A 284 -15.63 -10.38 -15.82
C LYS A 284 -15.16 -9.89 -17.20
N GLU A 285 -13.95 -9.35 -17.29
CA GLU A 285 -13.47 -8.62 -18.48
C GLU A 285 -12.86 -9.53 -19.56
N ALA A 286 -12.33 -10.69 -19.16
CA ALA A 286 -11.74 -11.67 -20.08
C ALA A 286 -12.55 -12.98 -20.18
N SER A 287 -13.61 -13.13 -19.37
CA SER A 287 -14.42 -14.37 -19.31
C SER A 287 -13.59 -15.62 -18.97
N TYR A 288 -12.47 -15.46 -18.26
CA TYR A 288 -11.64 -16.57 -17.81
C TYR A 288 -12.33 -17.35 -16.69
N ASP A 289 -12.21 -18.67 -16.73
CA ASP A 289 -12.69 -19.55 -15.66
C ASP A 289 -11.70 -19.57 -14.47
N TYR A 290 -12.10 -20.23 -13.38
CA TYR A 290 -11.28 -20.32 -12.17
C TYR A 290 -9.90 -20.93 -12.45
N ASN A 291 -9.83 -22.03 -13.19
CA ASN A 291 -8.58 -22.73 -13.47
C ASN A 291 -7.62 -21.90 -14.32
N THR A 292 -8.15 -21.14 -15.29
CA THR A 292 -7.37 -20.23 -16.13
C THR A 292 -6.78 -19.11 -15.28
N ILE A 293 -7.57 -18.49 -14.41
CA ILE A 293 -7.07 -17.41 -13.53
C ILE A 293 -6.05 -17.94 -12.52
N GLU A 294 -6.28 -19.13 -11.95
CA GLU A 294 -5.34 -19.77 -11.03
C GLU A 294 -3.99 -20.06 -11.72
N MET A 295 -4.02 -20.54 -12.96
CA MET A 295 -2.82 -20.78 -13.77
C MET A 295 -2.08 -19.47 -14.07
N ILE A 296 -2.81 -18.40 -14.44
CA ILE A 296 -2.22 -17.09 -14.70
C ILE A 296 -1.51 -16.57 -13.44
N GLU A 297 -2.21 -16.55 -12.32
CA GLU A 297 -1.68 -16.08 -11.03
C GLU A 297 -0.41 -16.86 -10.63
N THR A 298 -0.46 -18.20 -10.72
CA THR A 298 0.63 -19.10 -10.32
C THR A 298 1.89 -18.90 -11.16
N LEU A 299 1.75 -18.74 -12.48
CA LEU A 299 2.91 -18.67 -13.39
C LEU A 299 3.49 -17.25 -13.51
N ASP A 300 2.68 -16.22 -13.30
CA ASP A 300 3.07 -14.82 -13.52
C ASP A 300 3.60 -14.17 -12.23
N PHE A 301 2.79 -14.22 -11.16
CA PHE A 301 3.03 -13.59 -9.87
C PHE A 301 3.15 -14.65 -8.76
N GLY A 302 2.29 -14.62 -7.74
CA GLY A 302 2.31 -15.57 -6.64
C GLY A 302 0.94 -15.82 -6.04
N ASN A 303 0.85 -16.85 -5.21
CA ASN A 303 -0.42 -17.39 -4.74
C ASN A 303 -1.23 -16.36 -3.93
N ARG A 304 -2.53 -16.25 -4.23
CA ARG A 304 -3.50 -15.32 -3.62
C ARG A 304 -3.19 -13.83 -3.79
N TRP A 305 -2.31 -13.47 -4.71
CA TRP A 305 -2.10 -12.09 -5.13
C TRP A 305 -3.38 -11.51 -5.78
N TYR A 306 -4.10 -12.32 -6.55
CA TYR A 306 -5.26 -11.90 -7.33
C TYR A 306 -6.57 -11.83 -6.52
N ASP A 307 -6.53 -12.18 -5.24
CA ASP A 307 -7.64 -11.94 -4.31
C ASP A 307 -7.67 -10.48 -3.80
N GLN A 308 -6.62 -9.71 -4.09
CA GLN A 308 -6.52 -8.28 -3.77
C GLN A 308 -7.09 -7.41 -4.90
N ALA A 309 -7.14 -6.10 -4.71
CA ALA A 309 -7.82 -5.19 -5.64
C ALA A 309 -7.27 -5.29 -7.07
N ALA A 310 -8.15 -5.29 -8.06
CA ALA A 310 -7.74 -5.19 -9.46
C ALA A 310 -7.05 -3.86 -9.77
N SER A 311 -7.37 -2.80 -9.02
CA SER A 311 -6.71 -1.50 -9.12
C SER A 311 -5.22 -1.58 -8.80
N GLU A 312 -4.84 -2.34 -7.77
CA GLU A 312 -3.43 -2.61 -7.44
C GLU A 312 -2.70 -3.29 -8.59
N MET A 313 -3.30 -4.28 -9.23
CA MET A 313 -2.70 -4.96 -10.40
C MET A 313 -2.45 -3.98 -11.57
N VAL A 314 -3.37 -3.03 -11.81
CA VAL A 314 -3.20 -2.01 -12.85
C VAL A 314 -2.11 -1.00 -12.49
N LEU A 315 -2.10 -0.51 -11.25
CA LEU A 315 -1.09 0.44 -10.77
C LEU A 315 0.29 -0.20 -10.71
N GLU A 316 0.39 -1.44 -10.25
CA GLU A 316 1.63 -2.23 -10.27
C GLU A 316 2.17 -2.37 -11.70
N SER A 317 1.30 -2.57 -12.70
CA SER A 317 1.73 -2.61 -14.11
C SER A 317 2.37 -1.31 -14.59
N LEU A 318 1.91 -0.15 -14.12
CA LEU A 318 2.54 1.15 -14.38
C LEU A 318 3.90 1.27 -13.69
N ASP A 319 4.00 0.78 -12.46
CA ASP A 319 5.23 0.84 -11.68
C ASP A 319 6.32 -0.08 -12.23
N PHE A 320 5.94 -1.23 -12.80
CA PHE A 320 6.86 -2.19 -13.43
C PHE A 320 7.26 -1.80 -14.87
N ASP A 321 6.66 -0.76 -15.47
CA ASP A 321 7.16 -0.20 -16.72
C ASP A 321 8.53 0.44 -16.47
N ALA A 322 9.56 -0.13 -17.09
CA ALA A 322 10.94 0.30 -16.95
C ALA A 322 11.48 0.82 -18.28
N GLY A 323 10.72 1.69 -18.98
CA GLY A 323 11.06 2.18 -20.32
C GLY A 323 12.53 2.57 -20.58
N GLN A 324 13.30 2.98 -19.55
CA GLN A 324 14.75 3.26 -19.63
C GLN A 324 15.64 2.29 -18.83
N GLY A 325 15.18 1.05 -18.64
CA GLY A 325 15.88 -0.02 -17.93
C GLY A 325 15.63 -0.06 -16.42
N TRP A 326 15.98 -1.20 -15.83
CA TRP A 326 15.94 -1.44 -14.38
C TRP A 326 17.31 -1.16 -13.75
N TRP A 327 17.32 -0.58 -12.57
CA TRP A 327 18.54 -0.21 -11.85
C TRP A 327 18.52 -0.75 -10.42
N CYS A 328 19.68 -1.03 -9.84
CA CYS A 328 19.85 -1.25 -8.41
C CYS A 328 21.02 -0.42 -7.88
N VAL A 329 21.13 -0.38 -6.55
CA VAL A 329 22.13 0.45 -5.87
C VAL A 329 23.31 -0.42 -5.48
N GLU A 330 24.49 -0.05 -5.98
CA GLU A 330 25.75 -0.67 -5.59
C GLU A 330 25.99 -0.48 -4.08
N GLY A 331 26.41 -1.53 -3.38
CA GLY A 331 26.48 -1.55 -1.92
C GLY A 331 25.13 -1.60 -1.18
N GLY A 332 24.01 -1.71 -1.90
CA GLY A 332 22.64 -1.94 -1.40
C GLY A 332 21.80 -0.69 -1.17
N ALA A 333 20.47 -0.86 -1.15
CA ALA A 333 19.49 0.22 -1.07
C ALA A 333 19.57 1.07 0.23
N SER A 334 20.19 0.58 1.30
CA SER A 334 20.48 1.41 2.49
C SER A 334 21.38 2.61 2.16
N GLN A 335 22.15 2.59 1.06
CA GLN A 335 22.90 3.78 0.61
C GLN A 335 21.99 4.96 0.30
N ILE A 336 20.75 4.74 -0.16
CA ILE A 336 19.76 5.80 -0.37
C ILE A 336 19.49 6.48 0.98
N ALA A 337 19.16 5.70 2.00
CA ALA A 337 18.87 6.23 3.34
C ALA A 337 20.07 6.96 3.97
N LEU A 338 21.27 6.39 3.85
CA LEU A 338 22.50 7.00 4.37
C LEU A 338 22.81 8.33 3.68
N ARG A 339 22.62 8.41 2.36
CA ARG A 339 22.85 9.64 1.59
C ARG A 339 21.76 10.68 1.87
N MET A 340 20.49 10.29 1.99
CA MET A 340 19.42 11.20 2.43
C MET A 340 19.73 11.79 3.81
N LYS A 341 20.11 10.94 4.79
CA LYS A 341 20.54 11.42 6.10
C LYS A 341 21.67 12.45 5.98
N LYS A 342 22.69 12.19 5.17
CA LYS A 342 23.81 13.12 4.96
C LYS A 342 23.38 14.47 4.36
N MET A 343 22.35 14.48 3.51
CA MET A 343 21.86 15.69 2.83
C MET A 343 20.97 16.57 3.72
N VAL A 344 20.34 16.01 4.75
CA VAL A 344 19.57 16.78 5.74
C VAL A 344 20.51 17.74 6.47
N LYS A 345 20.22 19.04 6.48
CA LYS A 345 21.13 20.06 7.02
C LYS A 345 21.25 19.98 8.54
N ALA A 346 20.13 19.81 9.23
CA ALA A 346 20.09 19.71 10.68
C ALA A 346 20.40 18.28 11.15
N GLN A 347 21.67 17.87 11.13
CA GLN A 347 22.08 16.53 11.59
C GLN A 347 21.67 16.23 13.05
N THR A 348 21.59 17.27 13.89
CA THR A 348 21.14 17.15 15.29
C THR A 348 19.62 16.95 15.43
N ALA A 349 18.85 17.02 14.34
CA ALA A 349 17.42 16.76 14.36
C ALA A 349 17.09 15.26 14.47
N PHE A 350 18.05 14.36 14.18
CA PHE A 350 17.82 12.91 14.27
C PHE A 350 17.93 12.41 15.70
N GLU A 351 16.80 11.99 16.26
CA GLU A 351 16.67 11.38 17.57
C GLU A 351 16.33 9.89 17.39
N LEU A 352 17.36 9.03 17.43
CA LEU A 352 17.23 7.58 17.25
C LEU A 352 16.86 6.88 18.58
N GLY A 353 16.24 5.70 18.50
CA GLY A 353 15.74 4.97 19.67
C GLY A 353 14.56 5.66 20.38
N LYS A 354 13.86 6.57 19.69
CA LYS A 354 12.72 7.35 20.17
C LYS A 354 11.41 6.84 19.55
N ALA A 355 10.86 5.78 20.14
CA ALA A 355 9.57 5.27 19.72
C ALA A 355 8.42 6.17 20.22
N VAL A 356 7.64 6.73 19.29
CA VAL A 356 6.44 7.50 19.64
C VAL A 356 5.31 6.56 20.06
N THR A 357 4.68 6.86 21.20
CA THR A 357 3.61 6.04 21.79
C THR A 357 2.25 6.74 21.83
N ALA A 358 2.22 8.08 21.78
CA ALA A 358 0.97 8.84 21.74
C ALA A 358 1.12 10.16 20.99
N ILE A 359 0.05 10.58 20.31
CA ILE A 359 -0.06 11.88 19.64
C ILE A 359 -1.45 12.47 19.92
N SER A 360 -1.50 13.74 20.32
CA SER A 360 -2.75 14.44 20.60
C SER A 360 -2.65 15.93 20.27
N TYR A 361 -3.77 16.61 20.04
CA TYR A 361 -3.76 18.08 20.12
C TYR A 361 -3.58 18.51 21.57
N LYS A 362 -2.75 19.53 21.78
CA LYS A 362 -2.59 20.18 23.08
C LYS A 362 -3.91 20.78 23.57
N ASP A 363 -4.59 21.50 22.69
CA ASP A 363 -5.98 21.94 22.90
C ASP A 363 -6.84 21.40 21.74
N PRO A 364 -7.72 20.42 22.01
CA PRO A 364 -8.57 19.83 20.97
C PRO A 364 -9.63 20.77 20.38
N THR A 365 -9.78 21.99 20.92
CA THR A 365 -10.70 23.02 20.42
C THR A 365 -10.04 23.98 19.45
N ASP A 366 -8.77 24.34 19.67
CA ASP A 366 -8.02 25.25 18.78
C ASP A 366 -7.20 24.51 17.71
N ARG A 367 -6.82 23.25 17.99
CA ARG A 367 -6.00 22.38 17.13
C ARG A 367 -4.72 23.02 16.60
N LYS A 368 -4.12 23.97 17.33
CA LYS A 368 -2.95 24.72 16.85
C LYS A 368 -1.61 24.03 17.09
N LYS A 369 -1.53 23.23 18.16
CA LYS A 369 -0.30 22.54 18.59
C LYS A 369 -0.58 21.07 18.86
N LEU A 370 0.39 20.24 18.55
CA LEU A 370 0.39 18.81 18.79
C LEU A 370 1.36 18.47 19.93
N GLU A 371 0.97 17.51 20.75
CA GLU A 371 1.76 16.91 21.81
C GLU A 371 2.09 15.47 21.41
N VAL A 372 3.37 15.10 21.54
CA VAL A 372 3.91 13.79 21.19
C VAL A 372 4.59 13.19 22.42
N THR A 373 4.22 11.96 22.75
CA THR A 373 4.83 11.18 23.83
C THR A 373 5.78 10.15 23.24
N VAL A 374 6.97 10.06 23.84
CA VAL A 374 8.04 9.15 23.43
C VAL A 374 8.28 8.12 24.54
N GLU A 375 8.45 6.87 24.15
CA GLU A 375 8.75 5.75 25.06
C GLU A 375 9.98 6.06 25.92
N GLY A 376 9.83 5.89 27.23
CA GLY A 376 10.90 6.14 28.20
C GLY A 376 11.18 7.62 28.54
N GLU A 377 10.47 8.58 27.92
CA GLU A 377 10.60 10.01 28.23
C GLU A 377 9.46 10.49 29.14
N SER A 378 9.79 11.31 30.14
CA SER A 378 8.78 12.00 30.97
C SER A 378 8.30 13.32 30.35
N THR A 379 9.03 13.83 29.37
CA THR A 379 8.78 15.13 28.74
C THR A 379 7.92 14.94 27.50
N ILE A 380 6.80 15.66 27.43
CA ILE A 380 5.96 15.72 26.23
C ILE A 380 6.59 16.72 25.26
N ARG A 381 6.76 16.31 24.00
CA ARG A 381 7.28 17.17 22.94
C ARG A 381 6.12 17.91 22.27
N THR A 382 6.30 19.19 21.94
CA THR A 382 5.26 20.02 21.32
C THR A 382 5.68 20.52 19.94
N TYR A 383 4.78 20.43 18.97
CA TYR A 383 5.00 20.82 17.57
C TYR A 383 3.82 21.63 16.99
N ASP A 384 4.08 22.42 15.97
CA ASP A 384 3.09 23.10 15.10
C ASP A 384 2.41 22.15 14.14
N ALA A 385 3.11 21.10 13.72
CA ALA A 385 2.61 20.03 12.87
C ALA A 385 3.41 18.74 13.11
N VAL A 386 2.79 17.59 12.83
CA VAL A 386 3.42 16.27 12.91
C VAL A 386 3.19 15.51 11.60
N PHE A 387 4.29 15.04 11.03
CA PHE A 387 4.34 14.17 9.85
C PHE A 387 4.61 12.75 10.33
N ASN A 388 3.60 11.89 10.32
CA ASN A 388 3.74 10.51 10.75
C ASN A 388 4.04 9.59 9.56
N SER A 389 5.30 9.14 9.47
CA SER A 389 5.78 8.23 8.41
C SER A 389 5.86 6.76 8.83
N ALA A 390 5.45 6.43 10.07
CA ALA A 390 5.31 5.04 10.50
C ALA A 390 4.24 4.33 9.64
N THR A 391 4.39 3.02 9.44
CA THR A 391 3.37 2.24 8.71
C THR A 391 2.02 2.35 9.40
N LEU A 392 0.92 2.22 8.66
CA LEU A 392 -0.44 2.28 9.25
C LEU A 392 -0.61 1.24 10.35
N ALA A 393 -0.05 0.04 10.16
CA ALA A 393 -0.04 -1.01 11.16
C ALA A 393 0.71 -0.61 12.44
N ALA A 394 1.90 0.01 12.33
CA ALA A 394 2.62 0.51 13.50
C ALA A 394 1.89 1.68 14.19
N GLN A 395 1.15 2.51 13.44
CA GLN A 395 0.33 3.57 14.02
C GLN A 395 -0.83 3.02 14.88
N GLN A 396 -1.30 1.79 14.65
CA GLN A 396 -2.30 1.15 15.53
C GLN A 396 -1.75 0.87 16.94
N HIS A 397 -0.43 0.88 17.13
CA HIS A 397 0.20 0.73 18.44
C HIS A 397 0.32 2.08 19.19
N MET A 398 -0.05 3.19 18.56
CA MET A 398 -0.01 4.53 19.16
C MET A 398 -1.39 4.92 19.74
N GLN A 399 -1.39 5.68 20.84
CA GLN A 399 -2.59 6.36 21.33
C GLN A 399 -2.86 7.62 20.50
N LEU A 400 -3.91 7.60 19.69
CA LEU A 400 -4.26 8.65 18.71
C LEU A 400 -5.63 9.29 18.99
N GLU A 401 -6.29 8.97 20.11
CA GLU A 401 -7.62 9.46 20.46
C GLU A 401 -7.67 10.98 20.57
N GLY A 402 -6.59 11.58 21.08
CA GLY A 402 -6.45 13.02 21.23
C GLY A 402 -6.37 13.80 19.91
N LEU A 403 -6.13 13.13 18.78
CA LEU A 403 -6.22 13.71 17.44
C LEU A 403 -7.66 13.84 16.95
N LYS A 404 -8.63 13.16 17.58
CA LYS A 404 -10.04 13.14 17.13
C LYS A 404 -10.19 12.84 15.63
N LEU A 405 -9.36 11.93 15.11
CA LEU A 405 -9.41 11.50 13.71
C LEU A 405 -10.83 11.07 13.34
N ASN A 406 -11.24 11.39 12.11
CA ASN A 406 -12.54 10.99 11.60
C ASN A 406 -12.64 9.46 11.49
N TRP A 407 -13.88 8.95 11.40
CA TRP A 407 -14.13 7.51 11.32
C TRP A 407 -13.45 6.85 10.12
N GLY A 408 -13.45 7.51 8.97
CA GLY A 408 -12.80 7.06 7.75
C GLY A 408 -11.30 6.85 7.93
N THR A 409 -10.58 7.86 8.44
CA THR A 409 -9.14 7.78 8.70
C THR A 409 -8.81 6.67 9.70
N LYS A 410 -9.60 6.53 10.78
CA LYS A 410 -9.44 5.43 11.75
C LYS A 410 -9.69 4.07 11.11
N CYS A 411 -10.70 3.96 10.26
CA CYS A 411 -10.96 2.74 9.49
C CYS A 411 -9.82 2.44 8.52
N ALA A 412 -9.26 3.45 7.88
CA ALA A 412 -8.17 3.26 6.93
C ALA A 412 -6.89 2.79 7.63
N ILE A 413 -6.50 3.41 8.75
CA ILE A 413 -5.37 2.97 9.58
C ILE A 413 -5.51 1.48 9.98
N ARG A 414 -6.73 1.03 10.28
CA ARG A 414 -7.00 -0.33 10.75
C ARG A 414 -7.17 -1.37 9.63
N ASN A 415 -7.76 -1.00 8.49
CA ASN A 415 -8.25 -1.97 7.50
C ASN A 415 -7.56 -1.90 6.13
N LEU A 416 -6.85 -0.82 5.80
CA LEU A 416 -6.12 -0.78 4.52
C LEU A 416 -5.16 -1.97 4.46
N GLY A 417 -5.26 -2.73 3.38
CA GLY A 417 -4.53 -3.98 3.22
C GLY A 417 -3.02 -3.77 3.24
N TYR A 418 -2.30 -4.71 3.85
CA TYR A 418 -0.84 -4.77 3.85
C TYR A 418 -0.37 -6.14 3.37
N GLY A 419 0.49 -6.16 2.36
CA GLY A 419 1.11 -7.36 1.85
C GLY A 419 2.11 -7.97 2.84
N ALA A 420 2.12 -9.30 2.92
CA ALA A 420 3.18 -10.05 3.57
C ALA A 420 4.36 -10.21 2.61
N SER A 421 5.58 -10.18 3.15
CA SER A 421 6.79 -10.41 2.38
C SER A 421 7.87 -11.00 3.27
N CYS A 422 8.53 -12.05 2.77
CA CYS A 422 9.72 -12.62 3.38
C CYS A 422 10.85 -12.71 2.36
N LYS A 423 12.08 -12.49 2.83
CA LYS A 423 13.29 -12.72 2.03
C LYS A 423 14.33 -13.50 2.79
N VAL A 424 15.00 -14.41 2.10
CA VAL A 424 16.14 -15.17 2.65
C VAL A 424 17.36 -14.97 1.73
N GLY A 425 18.38 -14.31 2.26
CA GLY A 425 19.70 -14.23 1.63
C GLY A 425 20.61 -15.32 2.20
N VAL A 426 21.32 -16.04 1.34
CA VAL A 426 22.29 -17.07 1.75
C VAL A 426 23.65 -16.74 1.18
N ARG A 427 24.66 -16.78 2.04
CA ARG A 427 26.06 -16.64 1.68
C ARG A 427 26.64 -18.02 1.40
N PHE A 428 27.25 -18.16 0.23
CA PHE A 428 27.90 -19.40 -0.22
C PHE A 428 29.41 -19.21 -0.38
N LYS A 429 30.16 -20.32 -0.35
CA LYS A 429 31.62 -20.34 -0.57
C LYS A 429 32.02 -19.90 -1.98
N THR A 430 31.18 -20.20 -2.96
CA THR A 430 31.35 -19.87 -4.38
C THR A 430 30.01 -19.49 -5.00
N LEU A 431 30.03 -18.80 -6.14
CA LEU A 431 28.82 -18.51 -6.93
C LEU A 431 28.41 -19.76 -7.73
N TRP A 432 27.99 -20.81 -7.02
CA TRP A 432 27.76 -22.15 -7.58
C TRP A 432 26.75 -22.18 -8.74
N TRP A 433 25.86 -21.19 -8.84
CA TRP A 433 24.88 -21.02 -9.93
C TRP A 433 25.50 -20.53 -11.25
N LYS A 434 26.68 -19.88 -11.20
CA LYS A 434 27.45 -19.52 -12.41
C LYS A 434 28.20 -20.70 -13.01
N GLN A 435 28.38 -21.77 -12.24
CA GLN A 435 29.18 -22.94 -12.59
C GLN A 435 28.35 -24.22 -12.47
N ASN A 436 29.00 -25.39 -12.30
CA ASN A 436 28.34 -26.69 -12.11
C ASN A 436 27.36 -27.11 -13.23
N GLY A 437 27.51 -26.53 -14.43
CA GLY A 437 26.65 -26.77 -15.58
C GLY A 437 25.39 -25.90 -15.66
N LEU A 438 25.21 -24.93 -14.74
CA LEU A 438 24.03 -24.06 -14.67
C LEU A 438 24.20 -22.77 -15.49
N ASN A 439 25.40 -22.18 -15.50
CA ASN A 439 25.76 -21.00 -16.31
C ASN A 439 24.77 -19.82 -16.18
N ILE A 440 24.34 -19.51 -14.96
CA ILE A 440 23.46 -18.38 -14.66
C ILE A 440 24.32 -17.15 -14.37
N THR A 441 24.72 -16.41 -15.41
CA THR A 441 25.77 -15.37 -15.30
C THR A 441 25.29 -13.94 -15.43
N LYS A 442 23.98 -13.70 -15.68
CA LYS A 442 23.44 -12.36 -15.95
C LYS A 442 22.16 -12.07 -15.16
N GLY A 443 22.26 -12.08 -13.83
CA GLY A 443 21.14 -11.85 -12.91
C GLY A 443 19.89 -12.69 -13.24
N GLY A 444 18.71 -12.09 -13.13
CA GLY A 444 17.42 -12.73 -13.41
C GLY A 444 16.76 -13.37 -12.18
N VAL A 445 15.68 -14.10 -12.43
CA VAL A 445 14.86 -14.76 -11.42
C VAL A 445 14.52 -16.17 -11.87
N GLY A 446 14.81 -17.16 -11.01
CA GLY A 446 14.22 -18.49 -11.08
C GLY A 446 12.85 -18.50 -10.43
N LYS A 447 11.86 -19.12 -11.08
CA LYS A 447 10.45 -19.15 -10.65
C LYS A 447 10.00 -20.57 -10.34
N THR A 448 9.24 -20.76 -9.26
CA THR A 448 8.69 -22.08 -8.92
C THR A 448 7.44 -22.04 -8.06
N ASP A 449 6.63 -23.10 -8.13
CA ASP A 449 5.54 -23.40 -7.18
C ASP A 449 6.01 -24.05 -5.86
N LEU A 450 7.32 -24.30 -5.71
CA LEU A 450 7.90 -24.71 -4.44
C LEU A 450 7.89 -23.56 -3.40
N PRO A 451 7.97 -23.87 -2.08
CA PRO A 451 7.92 -22.87 -1.02
C PRO A 451 8.85 -21.64 -1.17
N ILE A 452 10.05 -21.79 -1.74
CA ILE A 452 10.95 -20.64 -1.96
C ILE A 452 10.42 -19.60 -2.95
N HIS A 453 9.52 -20.01 -3.85
CA HIS A 453 8.80 -19.24 -4.86
C HIS A 453 9.67 -18.51 -5.91
N PHE A 454 10.46 -17.51 -5.48
CA PHE A 454 11.42 -16.80 -6.34
C PHE A 454 12.84 -16.92 -5.81
N CYS A 455 13.75 -17.41 -6.64
CA CYS A 455 15.19 -17.36 -6.43
C CYS A 455 15.77 -16.25 -7.31
N VAL A 456 16.23 -15.14 -6.73
CA VAL A 456 16.71 -13.96 -7.45
C VAL A 456 18.23 -13.97 -7.51
N TYR A 457 18.78 -14.10 -8.72
CA TYR A 457 20.22 -14.04 -8.93
C TYR A 457 20.66 -12.57 -8.96
N PRO A 458 21.62 -12.17 -8.10
CA PRO A 458 21.95 -10.76 -7.99
C PRO A 458 22.53 -10.17 -9.28
N SER A 459 22.19 -8.91 -9.54
CA SER A 459 22.74 -8.16 -10.67
C SER A 459 24.07 -7.48 -10.34
N TYR A 460 24.33 -7.20 -9.05
CA TYR A 460 25.57 -6.57 -8.59
C TYR A 460 26.77 -7.51 -8.63
N ASN A 461 26.58 -8.82 -8.50
CA ASN A 461 27.68 -9.79 -8.49
C ASN A 461 27.90 -10.46 -9.86
N VAL A 462 27.38 -9.93 -10.97
CA VAL A 462 27.53 -10.56 -12.30
C VAL A 462 28.98 -10.61 -12.77
N HIS A 463 29.79 -9.63 -12.37
CA HIS A 463 31.23 -9.55 -12.70
C HIS A 463 32.14 -10.18 -11.66
N ASP A 464 31.58 -10.61 -10.51
CA ASP A 464 32.36 -11.29 -9.49
C ASP A 464 32.85 -12.66 -9.98
N SER A 465 34.09 -12.99 -9.61
CA SER A 465 34.66 -14.30 -9.84
C SER A 465 33.79 -15.39 -9.21
N ALA A 466 33.47 -16.42 -9.99
CA ALA A 466 32.64 -17.53 -9.52
C ALA A 466 33.26 -18.32 -8.36
N ASP A 467 34.59 -18.26 -8.19
CA ASP A 467 35.34 -19.00 -7.17
C ASP A 467 35.42 -18.28 -5.81
N LYS A 468 34.74 -17.13 -5.67
CA LYS A 468 34.73 -16.32 -4.45
C LYS A 468 33.40 -16.45 -3.69
N PRO A 469 33.41 -16.22 -2.37
CA PRO A 469 32.17 -16.13 -1.61
C PRO A 469 31.23 -15.07 -2.16
N GLY A 470 29.94 -15.34 -2.06
CA GLY A 470 28.93 -14.37 -2.42
C GLY A 470 27.53 -14.80 -2.02
N VAL A 471 26.60 -13.86 -2.17
CA VAL A 471 25.23 -14.00 -1.69
C VAL A 471 24.28 -14.30 -2.84
N LEU A 472 23.27 -15.14 -2.55
CA LEU A 472 22.12 -15.38 -3.40
C LEU A 472 20.85 -15.09 -2.61
N LEU A 473 19.88 -14.38 -3.22
CA LEU A 473 18.54 -14.23 -2.66
C LEU A 473 17.74 -15.48 -3.05
N VAL A 474 17.79 -16.48 -2.18
CA VAL A 474 17.30 -17.85 -2.47
C VAL A 474 15.79 -17.99 -2.36
N SER A 475 15.14 -17.09 -1.61
CA SER A 475 13.69 -17.02 -1.50
C SER A 475 13.26 -15.57 -1.37
N TYR A 476 12.36 -15.15 -2.25
CA TYR A 476 11.59 -13.93 -2.13
C TYR A 476 10.12 -14.29 -2.29
N THR A 477 9.34 -14.14 -1.23
CA THR A 477 7.94 -14.58 -1.17
C THR A 477 7.03 -13.44 -0.79
N TRP A 478 5.78 -13.53 -1.22
CA TRP A 478 4.72 -12.61 -0.85
C TRP A 478 3.44 -13.34 -0.41
N SER A 479 2.48 -12.59 0.11
CA SER A 479 1.13 -13.09 0.46
C SER A 479 1.18 -14.34 1.36
N GLN A 480 0.43 -15.37 1.03
CA GLN A 480 0.35 -16.60 1.82
C GLN A 480 1.68 -17.35 1.87
N GLU A 481 2.49 -17.32 0.81
CA GLU A 481 3.80 -17.99 0.82
C GLU A 481 4.78 -17.29 1.77
N ALA A 482 4.74 -15.96 1.84
CA ALA A 482 5.51 -15.22 2.84
C ALA A 482 5.11 -15.62 4.27
N SER A 483 3.82 -15.88 4.52
CA SER A 483 3.37 -16.34 5.84
C SER A 483 3.86 -17.76 6.15
N ARG A 484 3.88 -18.65 5.15
CA ARG A 484 4.32 -20.05 5.30
C ARG A 484 5.82 -20.16 5.50
N ILE A 485 6.61 -19.44 4.70
CA ILE A 485 8.07 -19.35 4.88
C ILE A 485 8.39 -18.61 6.18
N GLY A 486 7.67 -17.52 6.47
CA GLY A 486 7.82 -16.74 7.70
C GLY A 486 7.66 -17.57 8.97
N ALA A 487 6.78 -18.58 8.98
CA ALA A 487 6.63 -19.51 10.11
C ALA A 487 7.87 -20.40 10.37
N LEU A 488 8.84 -20.42 9.44
CA LEU A 488 10.12 -21.10 9.60
C LEU A 488 11.27 -20.13 9.94
N ILE A 489 11.01 -18.82 9.91
CA ILE A 489 11.98 -17.76 10.22
C ILE A 489 11.96 -17.51 11.73
N SER A 490 13.15 -17.50 12.33
CA SER A 490 13.37 -17.19 13.73
C SER A 490 13.60 -15.68 13.92
N ASN A 491 13.13 -15.15 15.05
CA ASN A 491 13.39 -13.74 15.42
C ASN A 491 14.88 -13.42 15.63
N ASN A 492 15.73 -14.45 15.73
CA ASN A 492 17.18 -14.34 15.84
C ASN A 492 17.92 -14.98 14.66
N SER A 493 17.33 -14.93 13.45
CA SER A 493 17.94 -15.43 12.21
C SER A 493 19.45 -15.14 12.16
N PRO A 494 20.32 -16.14 11.92
CA PRO A 494 20.01 -17.50 11.44
C PRO A 494 19.78 -18.57 12.54
N SER A 495 19.66 -18.18 13.80
CA SER A 495 19.59 -19.14 14.93
C SER A 495 18.28 -19.93 14.92
N ASP A 496 18.37 -21.24 15.15
CA ASP A 496 17.23 -22.18 15.20
C ASP A 496 16.46 -22.41 13.88
N GLU A 497 17.10 -22.12 12.74
CA GLU A 497 16.48 -22.19 11.41
C GLU A 497 16.85 -23.45 10.60
N LYS A 498 17.14 -24.57 11.28
CA LYS A 498 17.52 -25.84 10.60
C LYS A 498 16.46 -26.32 9.60
N LYS A 499 15.17 -26.14 9.94
CA LYS A 499 14.06 -26.52 9.05
C LYS A 499 13.95 -25.61 7.84
N LEU A 500 14.15 -24.29 8.03
CA LEU A 500 14.21 -23.33 6.92
C LEU A 500 15.35 -23.69 5.95
N ARG A 501 16.56 -23.93 6.48
CA ARG A 501 17.71 -24.37 5.65
C ARG A 501 17.38 -25.64 4.88
N ALA A 502 16.82 -26.66 5.54
CA ALA A 502 16.48 -27.92 4.86
C ALA A 502 15.47 -27.73 3.70
N VAL A 503 14.44 -26.89 3.89
CA VAL A 503 13.47 -26.55 2.84
C VAL A 503 14.15 -25.81 1.69
N ILE A 504 14.94 -24.77 2.00
CA ILE A 504 15.64 -23.99 0.97
C ILE A 504 16.62 -24.85 0.18
N THR A 505 17.43 -25.68 0.83
CA THR A 505 18.38 -26.56 0.15
C THR A 505 17.66 -27.55 -0.77
N HIS A 506 16.54 -28.12 -0.32
CA HIS A 506 15.69 -28.99 -1.16
C HIS A 506 15.16 -28.24 -2.38
N ASP A 507 14.53 -27.09 -2.16
CA ASP A 507 13.84 -26.36 -3.22
C ASP A 507 14.81 -25.79 -4.25
N LEU A 508 15.97 -25.27 -3.81
CA LEU A 508 17.03 -24.83 -4.71
C LEU A 508 17.55 -26.00 -5.56
N ALA A 509 17.79 -27.16 -4.94
CA ALA A 509 18.24 -28.32 -5.69
C ALA A 509 17.18 -28.79 -6.71
N ARG A 510 15.89 -28.78 -6.33
CA ARG A 510 14.78 -29.13 -7.24
C ARG A 510 14.63 -28.14 -8.39
N LEU A 511 14.62 -26.84 -8.12
CA LEU A 511 14.51 -25.78 -9.12
C LEU A 511 15.58 -25.91 -10.21
N HIS A 512 16.80 -26.28 -9.82
CA HIS A 512 17.94 -26.34 -10.73
C HIS A 512 18.20 -27.73 -11.33
N ALA A 513 17.52 -28.77 -10.87
CA ALA A 513 17.68 -30.14 -11.36
C ALA A 513 16.75 -30.43 -12.54
N LYS A 514 17.23 -31.20 -13.51
CA LYS A 514 16.40 -31.67 -14.61
C LYS A 514 15.37 -32.70 -14.13
N THR A 515 14.12 -32.53 -14.53
CA THR A 515 13.01 -33.41 -14.10
C THR A 515 12.90 -34.70 -14.91
N ASP A 516 13.64 -34.83 -16.02
CA ASP A 516 13.70 -36.05 -16.83
C ASP A 516 14.75 -37.07 -16.32
N ASP A 517 15.48 -36.74 -15.25
CA ASP A 517 16.47 -37.61 -14.61
C ASP A 517 15.80 -38.65 -13.68
N LYS A 518 15.64 -39.88 -14.19
CA LYS A 518 14.95 -40.99 -13.50
C LYS A 518 15.60 -41.39 -12.16
N ASP A 519 16.91 -41.21 -12.01
CA ASP A 519 17.64 -41.63 -10.80
C ASP A 519 17.82 -40.48 -9.80
N GLU A 520 17.32 -39.28 -10.15
CA GLU A 520 17.53 -38.03 -9.44
C GLU A 520 19.01 -37.75 -9.11
N ALA A 521 19.91 -38.17 -10.00
CA ALA A 521 21.34 -37.99 -9.83
C ALA A 521 21.71 -36.49 -9.81
N ASP A 522 21.09 -35.69 -10.68
CA ASP A 522 21.33 -34.25 -10.76
C ASP A 522 20.81 -33.51 -9.52
N TYR A 523 19.61 -33.85 -9.05
CA TYR A 523 19.09 -33.32 -7.79
C TYR A 523 19.99 -33.67 -6.60
N LYS A 524 20.41 -34.94 -6.45
CA LYS A 524 21.29 -35.36 -5.34
C LYS A 524 22.64 -34.64 -5.41
N ARG A 525 23.18 -34.47 -6.61
CA ARG A 525 24.42 -33.70 -6.85
C ARG A 525 24.24 -32.24 -6.42
N LEU A 526 23.20 -31.57 -6.90
CA LEU A 526 22.93 -30.16 -6.60
C LEU A 526 22.62 -29.94 -5.11
N TYR A 527 21.83 -30.81 -4.49
CA TYR A 527 21.57 -30.77 -3.05
C TYR A 527 22.88 -30.81 -2.26
N LYS A 528 23.77 -31.76 -2.59
CA LYS A 528 25.07 -31.87 -1.95
C LYS A 528 25.93 -30.62 -2.16
N ILE A 529 25.98 -30.10 -3.38
CA ILE A 529 26.73 -28.86 -3.68
C ILE A 529 26.18 -27.71 -2.84
N ILE A 530 24.88 -27.46 -2.85
CA ILE A 530 24.26 -26.34 -2.15
C ILE A 530 24.50 -26.46 -0.63
N ASP A 531 24.35 -27.65 -0.05
CA ASP A 531 24.58 -27.87 1.38
C ASP A 531 26.06 -27.69 1.77
N ASP A 532 26.99 -28.25 0.99
CA ASP A 532 28.43 -28.13 1.23
C ASP A 532 28.96 -26.69 1.06
N GLN A 533 28.30 -25.90 0.19
CA GLN A 533 28.66 -24.52 -0.12
C GLN A 533 28.05 -23.50 0.87
N TRP A 534 27.06 -23.89 1.66
CA TRP A 534 26.35 -22.98 2.58
C TRP A 534 27.26 -22.50 3.71
N LEU A 535 27.46 -21.18 3.82
CA LEU A 535 28.25 -20.57 4.90
C LEU A 535 27.37 -19.98 6.00
N ASP A 536 26.42 -19.13 5.60
CA ASP A 536 25.59 -18.37 6.52
C ASP A 536 24.32 -17.92 5.82
N HIS A 537 23.30 -17.49 6.55
CA HIS A 537 22.10 -16.91 5.96
C HIS A 537 21.49 -15.84 6.85
N TYR A 538 20.64 -15.02 6.25
CA TYR A 538 19.77 -14.10 6.97
C TYR A 538 18.39 -14.12 6.32
N ALA A 539 17.39 -14.45 7.12
CA ALA A 539 16.00 -14.51 6.77
C ALA A 539 15.24 -13.40 7.49
N TYR A 540 14.30 -12.76 6.79
CA TYR A 540 13.54 -11.65 7.36
C TYR A 540 12.06 -11.76 6.99
N ASN A 541 11.20 -11.68 7.99
CA ASN A 541 9.76 -11.56 7.86
C ASN A 541 9.33 -10.14 8.27
N TRP A 542 8.79 -9.37 7.32
CA TRP A 542 8.37 -7.98 7.59
C TRP A 542 7.22 -7.86 8.60
N TYR A 543 6.42 -8.92 8.80
CA TYR A 543 5.36 -8.93 9.81
C TYR A 543 5.87 -9.16 11.24
N GLU A 544 7.06 -9.75 11.42
CA GLU A 544 7.66 -9.95 12.75
C GLU A 544 8.32 -8.68 13.30
N ASN A 545 8.55 -7.65 12.46
CA ASN A 545 9.06 -6.38 12.94
C ASN A 545 7.92 -5.53 13.54
N PRO A 546 7.88 -5.28 14.87
CA PRO A 546 6.78 -4.55 15.52
C PRO A 546 6.71 -3.06 15.14
N ARG A 547 7.78 -2.51 14.55
CA ARG A 547 7.84 -1.12 14.06
C ARG A 547 7.33 -0.96 12.62
N MET A 548 7.09 -2.06 11.93
CA MET A 548 6.57 -2.08 10.55
C MET A 548 5.24 -2.84 10.45
N ALA A 549 5.13 -3.98 11.12
CA ALA A 549 3.95 -4.83 11.20
C ALA A 549 3.30 -5.10 9.82
N GLY A 550 4.15 -5.38 8.83
CA GLY A 550 3.75 -5.57 7.43
C GLY A 550 4.84 -5.09 6.47
N ALA A 551 4.83 -5.59 5.23
CA ALA A 551 5.85 -5.23 4.25
C ALA A 551 5.53 -3.89 3.57
N PHE A 552 4.33 -3.76 3.02
CA PHE A 552 3.88 -2.60 2.26
C PHE A 552 2.36 -2.62 2.10
N ALA A 553 1.75 -1.48 1.79
CA ALA A 553 0.34 -1.43 1.43
C ALA A 553 0.08 -2.30 0.21
N TYR A 554 -1.03 -3.03 0.26
CA TYR A 554 -1.56 -3.77 -0.86
C TYR A 554 -3.05 -3.97 -0.59
N PHE A 555 -3.86 -3.13 -1.22
CA PHE A 555 -5.24 -2.89 -0.87
C PHE A 555 -6.17 -4.00 -1.35
N GLY A 556 -7.18 -4.26 -0.53
CA GLY A 556 -8.30 -5.09 -0.92
C GLY A 556 -9.26 -4.34 -1.86
N PRO A 557 -10.18 -5.06 -2.53
CA PRO A 557 -11.17 -4.45 -3.41
C PRO A 557 -11.93 -3.31 -2.71
N GLN A 558 -12.21 -2.23 -3.45
CA GLN A 558 -12.90 -1.02 -3.00
C GLN A 558 -12.14 -0.14 -1.99
N GLN A 559 -10.97 -0.55 -1.50
CA GLN A 559 -10.26 0.23 -0.50
C GLN A 559 -9.63 1.50 -1.07
N PHE A 560 -9.15 1.48 -2.33
CA PHE A 560 -8.64 2.67 -2.98
C PHE A 560 -9.74 3.73 -3.16
N SER A 561 -10.90 3.33 -3.69
CA SER A 561 -12.02 4.25 -3.93
C SER A 561 -12.68 4.79 -2.65
N ASN A 562 -12.64 4.03 -1.54
CA ASN A 562 -13.37 4.39 -0.31
C ASN A 562 -12.50 4.87 0.85
N LEU A 563 -11.31 4.30 1.06
CA LEU A 563 -10.50 4.56 2.26
C LEU A 563 -9.25 5.39 1.98
N TYR A 564 -8.74 5.38 0.74
CA TYR A 564 -7.54 6.15 0.38
C TYR A 564 -7.73 7.66 0.63
N ASN A 565 -8.84 8.23 0.14
CA ASN A 565 -9.17 9.64 0.38
C ASN A 565 -9.26 9.98 1.88
N ASP A 566 -9.70 9.04 2.70
CA ASP A 566 -9.83 9.23 4.14
C ASP A 566 -8.49 9.13 4.87
N VAL A 567 -7.57 8.25 4.44
CA VAL A 567 -6.23 8.14 5.06
C VAL A 567 -5.33 9.33 4.68
N THR A 568 -5.62 9.97 3.56
CA THR A 568 -4.84 11.10 3.04
C THR A 568 -5.45 12.45 3.42
N ALA A 569 -6.66 12.43 3.98
CA ALA A 569 -7.30 13.60 4.55
C ALA A 569 -6.50 14.10 5.77
N SER A 570 -6.26 15.40 5.82
CA SER A 570 -5.50 16.04 6.88
C SER A 570 -6.02 17.45 7.10
N ASP A 571 -5.90 17.92 8.33
CA ASP A 571 -6.09 19.33 8.69
C ASP A 571 -4.80 20.17 8.52
N GLY A 572 -3.77 19.60 7.88
CA GLY A 572 -2.44 20.17 7.69
C GLY A 572 -1.64 20.39 8.97
N ARG A 573 -2.12 19.86 10.10
CA ARG A 573 -1.38 19.78 11.37
C ARG A 573 -0.90 18.36 11.62
N TYR A 574 -1.77 17.36 11.50
CA TYR A 574 -1.37 15.95 11.53
C TYR A 574 -1.48 15.34 10.13
N MET A 575 -0.35 14.92 9.58
CA MET A 575 -0.28 14.31 8.26
C MET A 575 0.23 12.89 8.37
N ILE A 576 -0.52 11.94 7.82
CA ILE A 576 0.00 10.60 7.57
C ILE A 576 0.74 10.64 6.23
N ILE A 577 2.00 10.21 6.21
CA ILE A 577 2.83 10.13 5.00
C ILE A 577 3.48 8.73 4.92
N GLY A 578 4.02 8.39 3.75
CA GLY A 578 4.55 7.06 3.46
C GLY A 578 3.80 6.39 2.32
N GLU A 579 4.39 5.31 1.79
CA GLU A 579 3.92 4.66 0.56
C GLU A 579 2.44 4.25 0.62
N ALA A 580 1.92 3.78 1.76
CA ALA A 580 0.51 3.42 1.96
C ALA A 580 -0.49 4.57 1.80
N THR A 581 -0.01 5.80 1.68
CA THR A 581 -0.79 6.99 1.39
C THR A 581 -0.39 7.58 0.05
N SER A 582 -0.02 6.75 -0.92
CA SER A 582 0.26 7.14 -2.30
C SER A 582 -0.40 6.15 -3.25
N ALA A 583 -0.47 6.45 -4.54
CA ALA A 583 -0.93 5.47 -5.51
C ALA A 583 0.16 4.46 -5.95
N HIS A 584 1.37 4.60 -5.41
CA HIS A 584 2.54 3.81 -5.80
C HIS A 584 3.02 2.99 -4.59
N HIS A 585 2.19 2.05 -4.16
CA HIS A 585 2.45 1.18 -3.03
C HIS A 585 3.70 0.32 -3.25
N ALA A 586 4.36 -0.08 -2.16
CA ALA A 586 5.59 -0.90 -2.18
C ALA A 586 6.84 -0.27 -2.83
N TRP A 587 6.75 0.94 -3.38
CA TRP A 587 7.86 1.64 -4.03
C TRP A 587 8.34 2.86 -3.24
N VAL A 588 9.63 3.20 -3.41
CA VAL A 588 10.20 4.41 -2.80
C VAL A 588 9.47 5.66 -3.29
N VAL A 589 9.09 5.71 -4.58
CA VAL A 589 8.40 6.87 -5.15
C VAL A 589 7.13 7.22 -4.37
N GLY A 590 6.33 6.22 -3.95
CA GLY A 590 5.13 6.47 -3.16
C GLY A 590 5.42 7.14 -1.82
N ALA A 591 6.52 6.79 -1.18
CA ALA A 591 6.98 7.46 0.04
C ALA A 591 7.40 8.93 -0.22
N LEU A 592 7.99 9.22 -1.39
CA LEU A 592 8.38 10.58 -1.77
C LEU A 592 7.17 11.44 -2.16
N GLU A 593 6.25 10.90 -2.96
CA GLU A 593 5.02 11.58 -3.40
C GLU A 593 4.14 11.97 -2.21
N SER A 594 3.94 11.05 -1.26
CA SER A 594 3.18 11.32 -0.04
C SER A 594 3.83 12.38 0.86
N ALA A 595 5.17 12.46 0.90
CA ALA A 595 5.89 13.50 1.64
C ALA A 595 5.66 14.89 1.02
N VAL A 596 5.72 15.00 -0.32
CA VAL A 596 5.40 16.24 -1.04
C VAL A 596 3.97 16.68 -0.77
N ARG A 597 3.01 15.75 -0.81
CA ARG A 597 1.62 16.04 -0.42
C ARG A 597 1.55 16.56 1.02
N GLY A 598 2.16 15.88 1.97
CA GLY A 598 2.12 16.27 3.39
C GLY A 598 2.66 17.70 3.59
N VAL A 599 3.77 18.04 2.93
CA VAL A 599 4.35 19.40 3.04
C VAL A 599 3.42 20.43 2.41
N TYR A 600 2.82 20.12 1.27
CA TYR A 600 1.84 20.99 0.64
C TYR A 600 0.60 21.23 1.52
N GLN A 601 0.07 20.18 2.17
CA GLN A 601 -1.04 20.28 3.14
C GLN A 601 -0.68 21.16 4.34
N PHE A 602 0.53 20.99 4.88
CA PHE A 602 1.06 21.84 5.95
C PHE A 602 1.15 23.31 5.53
N LEU A 603 1.77 23.60 4.39
CA LEU A 603 1.90 24.97 3.87
C LEU A 603 0.52 25.62 3.67
N CYS A 604 -0.45 24.86 3.12
CA CYS A 604 -1.83 25.32 2.94
C CYS A 604 -2.50 25.75 4.25
N THR A 605 -2.28 25.02 5.34
CA THR A 605 -2.86 25.37 6.65
C THR A 605 -2.10 26.50 7.33
N ALA A 606 -0.77 26.51 7.17
CA ALA A 606 0.08 27.52 7.76
C ALA A 606 -0.18 28.93 7.19
N THR A 607 -0.72 29.05 5.97
CA THR A 607 -1.15 30.34 5.41
C THR A 607 -2.36 30.95 6.12
N GLU A 608 -3.23 30.17 6.77
CA GLU A 608 -4.42 30.69 7.47
C GLU A 608 -4.06 31.62 8.62
N SER A 609 -2.92 31.38 9.25
CA SER A 609 -2.41 32.17 10.38
C SER A 609 -1.36 33.20 9.97
N ALA A 610 -1.05 33.31 8.67
CA ALA A 610 0.01 34.15 8.15
C ALA A 610 -0.52 35.22 7.18
N PRO A 611 0.02 36.45 7.21
CA PRO A 611 -0.35 37.49 6.26
C PRO A 611 0.10 37.11 4.83
N PRO A 612 -0.62 37.52 3.76
CA PRO A 612 -0.38 37.10 2.36
C PRO A 612 1.05 37.27 1.82
N GLU A 613 1.76 38.26 2.34
CA GLU A 613 3.18 38.58 2.13
C GLU A 613 4.19 37.57 2.71
N ALA A 614 3.77 36.74 3.67
CA ALA A 614 4.67 35.85 4.41
C ALA A 614 5.30 34.78 3.51
N ALA A 615 6.49 34.32 3.88
CA ALA A 615 7.24 33.32 3.11
C ALA A 615 6.45 32.02 2.87
N VAL A 616 5.59 31.63 3.82
CA VAL A 616 4.70 30.47 3.69
C VAL A 616 3.71 30.60 2.53
N TRP A 617 3.17 31.79 2.27
CA TRP A 617 2.31 32.05 1.11
C TRP A 617 3.09 31.95 -0.20
N LYS A 618 4.33 32.44 -0.23
CA LYS A 618 5.20 32.31 -1.41
C LYS A 618 5.52 30.84 -1.71
N ALA A 619 5.87 30.06 -0.69
CA ALA A 619 6.12 28.62 -0.83
C ALA A 619 4.87 27.86 -1.30
N TYR A 620 3.71 28.12 -0.70
CA TYR A 620 2.44 27.53 -1.09
C TYR A 620 2.07 27.85 -2.55
N ASN A 621 2.19 29.13 -2.95
CA ASN A 621 1.91 29.57 -4.31
C ASN A 621 2.89 28.97 -5.33
N ALA A 622 4.16 28.82 -4.98
CA ALA A 622 5.14 28.17 -5.86
C ALA A 622 4.78 26.71 -6.16
N TYR A 623 4.23 25.96 -5.19
CA TYR A 623 3.68 24.61 -5.47
C TYR A 623 2.48 24.67 -6.43
N ASN A 624 1.54 25.57 -6.19
CA ASN A 624 0.37 25.77 -7.05
C ASN A 624 0.74 26.13 -8.50
N ASN A 625 1.74 26.99 -8.65
CA ASN A 625 2.25 27.44 -9.94
C ASN A 625 3.22 26.46 -10.62
N ARG A 626 3.51 25.29 -10.01
CA ARG A 626 4.50 24.31 -10.51
C ARG A 626 5.94 24.87 -10.60
N GLU A 627 6.31 25.77 -9.70
CA GLU A 627 7.63 26.42 -9.63
C GLU A 627 8.62 25.68 -8.71
N ILE A 628 8.17 24.64 -8.00
CA ILE A 628 9.03 23.74 -7.22
C ILE A 628 9.45 22.57 -8.12
N PRO A 629 10.75 22.45 -8.48
CA PRO A 629 11.24 21.39 -9.34
C PRO A 629 11.36 20.06 -8.61
N GLY A 630 11.56 19.01 -9.39
CA GLY A 630 11.95 17.69 -8.91
C GLY A 630 13.28 17.70 -8.15
N PRO A 631 13.44 16.86 -7.11
CA PRO A 631 12.45 15.90 -6.61
C PRO A 631 11.45 16.51 -5.62
N PHE A 632 11.59 17.77 -5.19
CA PHE A 632 10.80 18.37 -4.08
C PHE A 632 9.39 18.84 -4.48
N GLY A 633 9.15 18.95 -5.78
CA GLY A 633 7.86 19.18 -6.42
C GLY A 633 7.88 18.56 -7.82
N PRO A 634 6.89 18.78 -8.67
CA PRO A 634 5.60 19.38 -8.36
C PRO A 634 4.76 18.48 -7.43
N ILE A 635 3.56 18.92 -7.05
CA ILE A 635 2.60 18.03 -6.39
C ILE A 635 2.24 16.88 -7.36
N PRO A 636 2.25 15.62 -6.89
CA PRO A 636 1.90 14.43 -7.68
C PRO A 636 0.56 14.59 -8.43
N GLU A 637 0.46 13.99 -9.62
CA GLU A 637 -0.67 14.20 -10.54
C GLU A 637 -1.95 13.47 -10.12
N GLU A 638 -1.83 12.42 -9.34
CA GLU A 638 -2.96 11.70 -8.73
C GLU A 638 -3.70 12.53 -7.67
N TRP A 639 -3.17 13.71 -7.30
CA TRP A 639 -3.83 14.64 -6.38
C TRP A 639 -4.41 15.84 -7.11
N ASN A 640 -5.71 16.04 -6.93
CA ASN A 640 -6.41 17.23 -7.33
C ASN A 640 -6.11 18.36 -6.33
N ARG A 641 -5.13 19.19 -6.72
CA ARG A 641 -4.46 20.23 -5.93
C ARG A 641 -5.38 21.17 -5.09
N PRO A 642 -6.65 21.42 -5.46
CA PRO A 642 -7.60 22.14 -4.60
C PRO A 642 -8.70 21.27 -3.95
N LYS A 643 -9.00 20.06 -4.46
CA LYS A 643 -10.14 19.23 -3.98
C LYS A 643 -9.76 18.20 -2.91
N ASP A 644 -8.49 17.77 -2.90
CA ASP A 644 -8.03 16.66 -2.04
C ASP A 644 -7.31 17.14 -0.77
N VAL A 645 -7.00 18.44 -0.68
CA VAL A 645 -6.67 19.11 0.59
C VAL A 645 -7.97 19.45 1.30
N ARG A 646 -8.63 18.43 1.86
CA ARG A 646 -9.84 18.62 2.69
C ARG A 646 -9.44 19.16 4.06
N LEU A 647 -9.29 20.48 4.16
CA LEU A 647 -9.33 21.15 5.46
C LEU A 647 -10.69 20.86 6.11
N PRO A 648 -10.75 20.54 7.41
CA PRO A 648 -12.02 20.48 8.13
C PRO A 648 -12.72 21.82 7.90
N ARG A 649 -13.91 21.80 7.29
CA ARG A 649 -14.74 23.01 7.22
C ARG A 649 -14.86 23.56 8.62
N ASP A 650 -14.42 24.79 8.83
CA ASP A 650 -14.75 25.52 10.03
C ASP A 650 -16.27 25.63 10.05
N TYR A 651 -16.94 24.91 10.95
CA TYR A 651 -18.36 25.09 11.19
C TYR A 651 -18.51 26.48 11.79
N SER A 652 -18.70 27.49 10.94
CA SER A 652 -18.99 28.83 11.41
C SER A 652 -20.21 28.77 12.33
N LYS A 653 -20.24 29.63 13.36
CA LYS A 653 -21.41 29.75 14.23
C LYS A 653 -22.70 30.08 13.45
N ASP A 654 -22.58 30.63 12.23
CA ASP A 654 -23.70 30.92 11.35
C ASP A 654 -24.18 29.70 10.53
N ASP A 655 -23.31 28.72 10.25
CA ASP A 655 -23.74 27.47 9.59
C ASP A 655 -24.57 26.59 10.53
N ARG A 656 -24.32 26.66 11.84
CA ARG A 656 -25.17 26.03 12.86
C ARG A 656 -26.57 26.63 12.96
N LYS A 657 -26.77 27.85 12.46
CA LYS A 657 -28.10 28.49 12.37
C LYS A 657 -28.81 28.20 11.05
N LYS A 658 -28.08 27.88 9.98
CA LYS A 658 -28.64 27.56 8.66
C LYS A 658 -29.01 26.09 8.52
N ILE A 659 -28.31 25.20 9.21
CA ILE A 659 -28.73 23.81 9.40
C ILE A 659 -29.73 23.84 10.54
N GLY A 660 -31.02 23.89 10.21
CA GLY A 660 -32.09 23.84 11.21
C GLY A 660 -31.89 22.71 12.21
N GLU A 661 -32.43 22.86 13.41
CA GLU A 661 -32.26 22.04 14.63
C GLU A 661 -32.71 20.56 14.52
N ASN A 662 -32.56 19.90 13.36
CA ASN A 662 -32.83 18.48 13.16
C ASN A 662 -31.57 17.75 12.67
N ILE A 663 -30.52 17.74 13.50
CA ILE A 663 -29.46 16.71 13.38
C ILE A 663 -29.92 15.55 14.27
N VAL A 664 -30.28 14.42 13.66
CA VAL A 664 -30.55 13.21 14.43
C VAL A 664 -29.21 12.74 15.01
N PRO A 665 -29.06 12.63 16.34
CA PRO A 665 -27.79 12.22 16.94
C PRO A 665 -27.42 10.82 16.44
N VAL A 666 -26.15 10.61 16.06
CA VAL A 666 -25.58 9.29 15.71
C VAL A 666 -25.92 8.21 16.76
N GLY A 667 -26.14 8.61 18.02
CA GLY A 667 -26.60 7.73 19.08
C GLY A 667 -28.02 7.16 18.90
N GLU A 668 -28.95 7.83 18.22
CA GLU A 668 -30.29 7.31 17.96
C GLU A 668 -30.31 6.30 16.82
N LEU A 669 -29.53 6.52 15.76
CA LEU A 669 -29.31 5.54 14.69
C LEU A 669 -28.67 4.25 15.23
N LEU A 670 -27.69 4.38 16.13
CA LEU A 670 -27.05 3.23 16.76
C LEU A 670 -28.02 2.48 17.69
N ARG A 671 -28.85 3.20 18.45
CA ARG A 671 -29.91 2.60 19.29
C ARG A 671 -30.95 1.86 18.45
N MET A 672 -31.39 2.42 17.33
CA MET A 672 -32.34 1.74 16.43
C MET A 672 -31.70 0.56 15.70
N GLY A 673 -30.43 0.64 15.32
CA GLY A 673 -29.70 -0.50 14.75
C GLY A 673 -29.59 -1.67 15.73
N ILE A 674 -29.28 -1.39 17.01
CA ILE A 674 -29.25 -2.41 18.07
C ILE A 674 -30.65 -2.99 18.31
N LEU A 675 -31.69 -2.15 18.32
CA LEU A 675 -33.08 -2.57 18.48
C LEU A 675 -33.52 -3.52 17.35
N MET A 676 -33.22 -3.16 16.10
CA MET A 676 -33.53 -3.97 14.92
C MET A 676 -32.80 -5.31 14.96
N GLU A 677 -31.53 -5.33 15.37
CA GLU A 677 -30.77 -6.57 15.49
C GLU A 677 -31.30 -7.47 16.62
N GLN A 678 -31.76 -6.90 17.74
CA GLN A 678 -32.41 -7.66 18.80
C GLN A 678 -33.74 -8.28 18.36
N ILE A 679 -34.53 -7.56 17.55
CA ILE A 679 -35.77 -8.08 16.96
C ILE A 679 -35.44 -9.22 15.97
N ARG A 680 -34.45 -9.04 15.11
CA ARG A 680 -33.96 -10.06 14.16
C ARG A 680 -33.56 -11.35 14.87
N LEU A 681 -32.74 -11.23 15.92
CA LEU A 681 -32.27 -12.37 16.71
C LEU A 681 -33.40 -13.12 17.42
N ARG A 682 -34.45 -12.43 17.88
CA ARG A 682 -35.62 -13.06 18.50
C ARG A 682 -36.52 -13.78 17.51
N GLN A 683 -36.64 -13.26 16.29
CA GLN A 683 -37.35 -13.94 15.21
C GLN A 683 -36.60 -15.17 14.68
N GLY A 684 -35.28 -15.28 14.95
CA GLY A 684 -34.47 -16.43 14.54
C GLY A 684 -34.27 -16.52 13.02
N VAL A 685 -34.31 -15.39 12.32
CA VAL A 685 -34.24 -15.28 10.86
C VAL A 685 -33.15 -14.30 10.43
N ASP A 686 -32.60 -14.46 9.23
CA ASP A 686 -31.49 -13.63 8.75
C ASP A 686 -31.90 -12.20 8.35
N VAL A 687 -33.19 -11.97 8.10
CA VAL A 687 -33.78 -10.69 7.73
C VAL A 687 -35.07 -10.50 8.52
N ILE A 688 -35.29 -9.31 9.08
CA ILE A 688 -36.51 -9.01 9.86
C ILE A 688 -37.74 -9.17 8.95
N ILE A 689 -38.70 -9.98 9.40
CA ILE A 689 -39.97 -10.18 8.70
C ILE A 689 -41.03 -9.36 9.46
N PRO A 690 -41.50 -8.22 8.92
CA PRO A 690 -42.36 -7.29 9.67
C PRO A 690 -43.66 -7.93 10.16
N ASP A 691 -44.21 -8.87 9.40
CA ASP A 691 -45.45 -9.57 9.73
C ASP A 691 -45.32 -10.58 10.88
N GLN A 692 -44.09 -10.87 11.31
CA GLN A 692 -43.78 -11.83 12.38
C GLN A 692 -43.29 -11.15 13.67
N ILE A 693 -43.28 -9.82 13.74
CA ILE A 693 -42.88 -9.09 14.96
C ILE A 693 -44.05 -9.11 15.94
N SER A 694 -43.86 -9.71 17.12
CA SER A 694 -44.91 -9.75 18.15
C SER A 694 -44.90 -8.48 19.00
N GLU A 695 -46.04 -8.14 19.61
CA GLU A 695 -46.13 -7.00 20.54
C GLU A 695 -45.19 -7.18 21.75
N ASN A 696 -44.95 -8.42 22.19
CA ASN A 696 -43.97 -8.73 23.22
C ASN A 696 -42.53 -8.41 22.80
N ASP A 697 -42.20 -8.48 21.51
CA ASP A 697 -40.86 -8.12 21.01
C ASP A 697 -40.61 -6.62 21.07
N VAL A 698 -41.65 -5.80 20.91
CA VAL A 698 -41.56 -4.33 20.92
C VAL A 698 -41.68 -3.78 22.34
N THR A 699 -42.67 -4.23 23.10
CA THR A 699 -42.99 -3.71 24.44
C THR A 699 -41.91 -4.09 25.47
N ALA A 700 -41.26 -5.25 25.31
CA ALA A 700 -40.15 -5.65 26.17
C ALA A 700 -38.88 -4.81 25.98
N ILE A 701 -38.76 -4.06 24.87
CA ILE A 701 -37.56 -3.28 24.56
C ILE A 701 -37.80 -1.76 24.72
N LEU A 702 -39.01 -1.27 24.41
CA LEU A 702 -39.33 0.17 24.45
C LEU A 702 -40.07 0.64 25.70
N GLY A 703 -40.65 -0.28 26.49
CA GLY A 703 -41.58 0.07 27.58
C GLY A 703 -42.98 0.47 27.07
N GLU A 704 -43.96 0.58 27.98
CA GLU A 704 -45.35 0.89 27.61
C GLU A 704 -45.48 2.23 26.84
N ILE A 705 -46.15 2.20 25.69
CA ILE A 705 -46.34 3.36 24.82
C ILE A 705 -47.46 4.25 25.41
N PRO A 706 -47.24 5.56 25.64
CA PRO A 706 -48.26 6.45 26.20
C PRO A 706 -49.47 6.65 25.28
N GLU A 707 -50.68 6.71 25.86
CA GLU A 707 -51.98 6.84 25.16
C GLU A 707 -52.09 8.05 24.21
N SER A 708 -51.21 9.06 24.34
CA SER A 708 -51.25 10.29 23.54
C SER A 708 -50.85 10.13 22.06
N VAL A 709 -50.45 8.93 21.62
CA VAL A 709 -49.98 8.65 20.24
C VAL A 709 -51.04 7.90 19.39
N GLN A 710 -52.24 7.65 19.90
CA GLN A 710 -53.30 7.05 19.07
C GLN A 710 -53.88 8.05 18.04
N PRO A 711 -53.86 7.74 16.73
CA PRO A 711 -54.32 8.67 15.70
C PRO A 711 -55.85 8.77 15.66
N SER A 712 -56.37 10.00 15.64
CA SER A 712 -57.78 10.30 15.40
C SER A 712 -58.13 10.07 13.92
N VAL A 713 -58.99 9.09 13.62
CA VAL A 713 -59.50 8.83 12.27
C VAL A 713 -60.58 9.87 11.91
N PRO A 714 -60.46 10.65 10.82
CA PRO A 714 -61.58 11.39 10.28
C PRO A 714 -62.41 10.46 9.39
N VAL A 715 -63.64 10.18 9.84
CA VAL A 715 -64.67 9.55 9.01
C VAL A 715 -65.27 10.61 8.09
N SER A 716 -65.01 10.53 6.78
CA SER A 716 -65.85 11.17 5.77
C SER A 716 -66.53 10.10 4.93
N VAL A 717 -67.79 9.84 5.25
CA VAL A 717 -68.75 9.10 4.42
C VAL A 717 -69.43 10.11 3.51
N ALA A 718 -69.40 9.89 2.19
CA ALA A 718 -70.43 10.39 1.28
C ALA A 718 -70.55 9.46 0.07
N ALA A 719 -71.75 8.86 -0.03
CA ALA A 719 -72.45 8.12 -1.10
C ALA A 719 -71.69 7.65 -2.34
#